data_AF-A0A8J6L964-F1
#
_entry.id   AF-A0A8J6L964-F1
#
_cell.length_a   1.000
_cell.length_b   1.000
_cell.length_c   1.000
_cell.angle_alpha   90.00
_cell.angle_beta   90.00
_cell.angle_gamma   90.00
#
_symmetry.space_group_name_H-M   'P 1'
#
loop_
_entity.id
_entity.type
_entity.pdbx_description
1 polymer ?
#
loop_
_entity_poly.entity_id
_entity_poly.type
_entity_poly.pdbx_seq_one_letter_code
_entity_poly.pdbx_strand_id
1 'polypeptide(L)'
;MPKLSVLRNWLQPHPEMIIEGDKIFCRACCKNVRVSSQKKFFVDQHARTASHIAKCEKRGVACRTQQTLHGYLSVKCQEGGSPQRFLSVNVPSTSIKSEKVAIVGDYKLGPLIIEGKTKQVYELPGSPDLCILLNKDRITAGDGVKAHDLAGKAAISNKTNGKVFEILNAVGVKTSFVKSATDVAFVSKRCEMIPIEWVTRRLATGSFVRRHPGVPEGYRFYPPKHETFFKDDANHDPQWSTEQIISAKFKVNGLEIGPTEVDIMTRTSILVFEVLEKVWATRNCALIDMKIEFGVDTTGEILVADVIDSDSWRLWPSGDKRLMVDKQVYRNLTTVTASDLDTVKRNFEWVVDQLDHLIPPNDHLIVILMGSPSDKEHCKNIEKHCQQLGLNTELRVTSAHKGTEETIKIVRYYESLPVKVVFIAVAGRSNGLGPVISGNSPLPVINCPPLKADNVDRDVWSSLNVPSGLGCSTVVYPEAAALNAANIVGLSNYIVWSKLRVKQLDNYVSSQKKYFVDQHAKTASPIAKREKMKVNCQEGGIYEGGPPQSDLSDVYLSTLALNVPSTWIKSEKDAGDGIAVSRVASVRRKSNFEIGVGEYKLGPLIVEGKTKQVYELPGSPDLCILLNTDRITAGDGVKAHDLAGKAALSNKTNRKVFEILNAVGVKTSFVKPATDVAFVSKRCKMIPIEWVTRRLATGSFVRRHPGVPEGYRFYPPKHETFFKDGANQNSQWSTEQIISAKFKVNGLEIENCEEEKMVDVETIFDNNEENEGPTEVDIMTRTSILVFEVLEKVWATRNCALIDMKIEFGVDTTGEILVADVIDSDSWRLWPSGDKRLMVDKQMYRNLTTVTASDLDTVKRNFEWVVDQLDHVIPPNDHLIVILMGSPSDKEQCKNIEKYCQQLGLNTELRVTSAQKGTEETIKIVRYYESLSVKVVFIAVAGRSSNGLGPVISGNSPLPVINCPPLKADNVDKDDVWSCLNVPSGLGCSTVVYPEAAALNAANIVGLSNYIVWSKLRVKQLDSYVGLAKADKGIRT
;
A
#
# COMPACT_ATOMS: atom_id res chain seq x y z
N MET A 1 35.75 -49.68 17.13
CA MET A 1 36.97 -50.43 16.77
C MET A 1 37.29 -50.18 15.30
N PRO A 2 38.56 -50.06 14.88
CA PRO A 2 38.88 -49.97 13.46
C PRO A 2 38.41 -51.24 12.71
N LYS A 3 38.03 -51.10 11.42
CA LYS A 3 37.66 -52.24 10.56
C LYS A 3 38.84 -53.22 10.47
N LEU A 4 38.56 -54.54 10.42
CA LEU A 4 39.56 -55.63 10.38
C LEU A 4 40.62 -55.47 9.27
N SER A 5 40.25 -54.81 8.16
CA SER A 5 41.16 -54.45 7.06
C SER A 5 42.29 -53.51 7.47
N VAL A 6 42.05 -52.61 8.42
CA VAL A 6 43.07 -51.68 8.96
C VAL A 6 43.99 -52.39 9.95
N LEU A 7 43.45 -53.32 10.75
CA LEU A 7 44.22 -54.15 11.67
C LEU A 7 45.18 -55.10 10.95
N ARG A 8 44.82 -55.63 9.78
CA ARG A 8 45.72 -56.45 8.94
C ARG A 8 47.01 -55.72 8.58
N ASN A 9 46.91 -54.46 8.15
CA ASN A 9 48.09 -53.66 7.76
C ASN A 9 49.01 -53.33 8.95
N TRP A 10 48.47 -53.26 10.17
CA TRP A 10 49.25 -52.97 11.38
C TRP A 10 49.88 -54.22 12.01
N LEU A 11 49.28 -55.40 11.84
CA LEU A 11 49.73 -56.65 12.46
C LEU A 11 50.51 -57.57 11.51
N GLN A 12 50.39 -57.39 10.18
CA GLN A 12 51.16 -58.14 9.18
C GLN A 12 52.69 -58.17 9.39
N PRO A 13 53.35 -57.10 9.85
CA PRO A 13 54.80 -57.13 10.06
C PRO A 13 55.22 -57.75 11.42
N HIS A 14 54.30 -58.19 12.28
CA HIS A 14 54.65 -58.71 13.60
C HIS A 14 55.03 -60.20 13.55
N PRO A 15 56.26 -60.59 13.95
CA PRO A 15 56.79 -61.95 13.73
C PRO A 15 56.07 -63.07 14.50
N GLU A 16 55.26 -62.73 15.51
CA GLU A 16 54.59 -63.67 16.41
C GLU A 16 53.07 -63.80 16.19
N MET A 17 52.51 -63.24 15.11
CA MET A 17 51.05 -63.27 14.84
C MET A 17 50.75 -63.86 13.45
N ILE A 18 49.76 -64.75 13.37
CA ILE A 18 49.27 -65.37 12.12
C ILE A 18 47.85 -64.87 11.87
N ILE A 19 47.54 -64.43 10.65
CA ILE A 19 46.20 -63.98 10.26
C ILE A 19 45.64 -64.95 9.22
N GLU A 20 44.55 -65.64 9.56
CA GLU A 20 43.82 -66.54 8.65
C GLU A 20 42.35 -66.13 8.61
N GLY A 21 41.86 -65.73 7.44
CA GLY A 21 40.50 -65.18 7.28
C GLY A 21 40.26 -63.99 8.22
N ASP A 22 39.13 -64.01 8.94
CA ASP A 22 38.74 -62.94 9.87
C ASP A 22 39.22 -63.15 11.32
N LYS A 23 40.15 -64.09 11.54
CA LYS A 23 40.71 -64.43 12.87
C LYS A 23 42.21 -64.13 12.94
N ILE A 24 42.70 -63.85 14.15
CA ILE A 24 44.10 -63.51 14.43
C ILE A 24 44.62 -64.49 15.48
N PHE A 25 45.70 -65.18 15.19
CA PHE A 25 46.30 -66.21 16.03
C PHE A 25 47.68 -65.78 16.52
N CYS A 26 48.05 -66.20 17.73
CA CYS A 26 49.43 -66.09 18.20
C CYS A 26 50.25 -67.26 17.65
N ARG A 27 51.36 -66.98 16.95
CA ARG A 27 52.26 -67.98 16.34
C ARG A 27 52.90 -68.91 17.36
N ALA A 28 53.12 -68.45 18.59
CA ALA A 28 53.74 -69.26 19.64
C ALA A 28 52.80 -70.32 20.25
N CYS A 29 51.48 -70.13 20.21
CA CYS A 29 50.52 -71.05 20.85
C CYS A 29 49.35 -71.49 19.96
N CYS A 30 49.28 -71.03 18.71
CA CYS A 30 48.25 -71.34 17.72
C CYS A 30 46.79 -71.08 18.18
N LYS A 31 46.59 -70.21 19.19
CA LYS A 31 45.25 -69.85 19.71
C LYS A 31 44.82 -68.46 19.24
N ASN A 32 43.50 -68.25 19.19
CA ASN A 32 42.85 -67.03 18.72
C ASN A 32 43.03 -65.88 19.73
N VAL A 33 43.26 -64.66 19.23
CA VAL A 33 43.68 -63.50 20.02
C VAL A 33 42.59 -62.41 19.99
N ARG A 34 42.28 -61.82 21.15
CA ARG A 34 41.32 -60.70 21.27
C ARG A 34 42.04 -59.36 21.31
N VAL A 35 41.62 -58.43 20.44
CA VAL A 35 42.11 -57.04 20.40
C VAL A 35 41.09 -56.11 21.07
N SER A 36 41.52 -55.33 22.06
CA SER A 36 40.65 -54.36 22.77
C SER A 36 41.34 -52.99 22.88
N SER A 37 40.64 -51.90 22.57
CA SER A 37 41.15 -50.54 22.74
C SER A 37 40.78 -49.98 24.11
N GLN A 38 41.75 -49.55 24.92
CA GLN A 38 41.47 -48.75 26.13
C GLN A 38 41.60 -47.26 25.82
N LYS A 39 40.55 -46.47 26.07
CA LYS A 39 40.66 -45.00 26.22
C LYS A 39 40.68 -44.69 27.73
N LYS A 40 41.81 -44.22 28.25
CA LYS A 40 41.86 -43.50 29.54
C LYS A 40 42.21 -42.04 29.24
N PHE A 41 41.27 -41.13 29.47
CA PHE A 41 41.53 -39.69 29.54
C PHE A 41 41.72 -39.33 31.02
N PHE A 42 42.89 -38.84 31.40
CA PHE A 42 43.09 -38.07 32.62
C PHE A 42 43.04 -36.59 32.24
N VAL A 43 42.09 -35.85 32.82
CA VAL A 43 42.05 -34.38 32.78
C VAL A 43 42.41 -33.92 34.18
N ASP A 44 43.62 -33.40 34.36
CA ASP A 44 43.93 -32.54 35.50
C ASP A 44 45.03 -31.53 35.11
N GLN A 45 44.93 -30.32 35.66
CA GLN A 45 45.79 -29.12 35.46
C GLN A 45 45.46 -28.14 34.31
N HIS A 46 44.23 -27.60 34.30
CA HIS A 46 43.97 -26.24 33.81
C HIS A 46 44.01 -25.24 34.98
N ALA A 47 45.21 -24.80 35.37
CA ALA A 47 45.39 -23.64 36.26
C ALA A 47 46.72 -22.88 36.05
N ARG A 48 47.70 -23.44 35.33
CA ARG A 48 49.02 -22.82 35.14
C ARG A 48 49.23 -22.15 33.77
N THR A 49 48.30 -22.30 32.82
CA THR A 49 48.40 -21.74 31.46
C THR A 49 47.91 -20.30 31.32
N ALA A 50 46.94 -19.86 32.13
CA ALA A 50 46.43 -18.47 32.09
C ALA A 50 47.48 -17.44 32.59
N SER A 51 48.25 -17.79 33.62
CA SER A 51 49.33 -16.94 34.16
C SER A 51 50.50 -16.75 33.18
N HIS A 52 50.78 -17.76 32.34
CA HIS A 52 51.86 -17.70 31.36
C HIS A 52 51.47 -16.89 30.12
N ILE A 53 50.23 -17.04 29.64
CA ILE A 53 49.71 -16.28 28.50
C ILE A 53 49.59 -14.78 28.85
N ALA A 54 49.09 -14.44 30.04
CA ALA A 54 49.02 -13.05 30.52
C ALA A 54 50.40 -12.39 30.71
N LYS A 55 51.46 -13.18 30.99
CA LYS A 55 52.85 -12.70 31.05
C LYS A 55 53.47 -12.49 29.67
N CYS A 56 53.08 -13.28 28.66
CA CYS A 56 53.54 -13.12 27.27
C CYS A 56 52.88 -11.91 26.58
N GLU A 57 51.60 -11.63 26.87
CA GLU A 57 50.90 -10.44 26.34
C GLU A 57 51.45 -9.12 26.90
N LYS A 58 51.80 -9.07 28.20
CA LYS A 58 52.46 -7.89 28.80
C LYS A 58 53.87 -7.61 28.27
N ARG A 59 54.48 -8.53 27.51
CA ARG A 59 55.84 -8.40 26.96
C ARG A 59 55.90 -8.38 25.43
N GLY A 60 54.76 -8.43 24.73
CA GLY A 60 54.71 -8.31 23.27
C GLY A 60 55.39 -9.43 22.48
N VAL A 61 55.36 -10.68 22.98
CA VAL A 61 55.95 -11.84 22.26
C VAL A 61 54.92 -12.97 22.11
N ALA A 62 54.81 -13.53 20.90
CA ALA A 62 53.87 -14.62 20.58
C ALA A 62 54.31 -15.98 21.15
N CYS A 63 53.40 -16.70 21.82
CA CYS A 63 53.65 -18.02 22.39
C CYS A 63 53.37 -19.14 21.36
N ARG A 64 54.36 -20.00 21.06
CA ARG A 64 54.19 -21.21 20.24
C ARG A 64 54.24 -22.46 21.11
N THR A 65 53.14 -23.20 21.21
CA THR A 65 53.15 -24.60 21.66
C THR A 65 52.27 -25.45 20.75
N GLN A 66 52.90 -26.29 19.93
CA GLN A 66 52.28 -27.47 19.32
C GLN A 66 52.61 -28.67 20.22
N GLN A 67 51.62 -29.51 20.55
CA GLN A 67 51.84 -30.81 21.18
C GLN A 67 51.13 -31.91 20.37
N THR A 68 51.86 -33.00 20.13
CA THR A 68 51.44 -34.22 19.43
C THR A 68 50.97 -35.27 20.45
N LEU A 69 49.85 -35.96 20.18
CA LEU A 69 49.31 -37.06 21.00
C LEU A 69 49.72 -38.42 20.40
N HIS A 70 50.26 -39.33 21.22
CA HIS A 70 50.53 -40.72 20.85
C HIS A 70 49.47 -41.67 21.44
N GLY A 71 49.03 -42.68 20.68
CA GLY A 71 48.12 -43.73 21.14
C GLY A 71 48.75 -45.13 21.02
N TYR A 72 48.43 -46.04 21.95
CA TYR A 72 48.93 -47.41 22.00
C TYR A 72 47.79 -48.45 21.84
N LEU A 73 48.07 -49.57 21.18
CA LEU A 73 47.19 -50.76 21.10
C LEU A 73 47.74 -51.87 22.01
N SER A 74 46.89 -52.47 22.85
CA SER A 74 47.24 -53.64 23.66
C SER A 74 46.51 -54.89 23.16
N VAL A 75 47.23 -55.99 22.99
CA VAL A 75 46.70 -57.27 22.52
C VAL A 75 46.76 -58.31 23.66
N LYS A 76 45.71 -59.10 23.88
CA LYS A 76 45.65 -60.13 24.95
C LYS A 76 45.35 -61.53 24.39
N CYS A 77 46.15 -62.51 24.79
CA CYS A 77 45.91 -63.94 24.52
C CYS A 77 45.18 -64.60 25.71
N GLN A 78 44.16 -65.43 25.48
CA GLN A 78 43.33 -66.00 26.56
C GLN A 78 43.82 -67.37 27.07
N GLU A 79 44.10 -67.38 28.38
CA GLU A 79 44.14 -68.44 29.41
C GLU A 79 45.23 -69.53 29.46
N GLY A 80 45.81 -69.63 30.68
CA GLY A 80 46.62 -70.75 31.15
C GLY A 80 47.84 -70.38 32.03
N GLY A 81 47.65 -69.66 33.15
CA GLY A 81 48.55 -69.71 34.33
C GLY A 81 50.07 -69.48 34.16
N SER A 82 50.52 -68.38 33.55
CA SER A 82 51.89 -67.79 33.69
C SER A 82 51.97 -66.44 32.93
N PRO A 83 52.96 -65.55 33.17
CA PRO A 83 52.76 -64.09 33.17
C PRO A 83 52.40 -63.49 31.80
N GLN A 84 51.44 -62.55 31.83
CA GLN A 84 50.91 -61.83 30.68
C GLN A 84 52.03 -60.99 30.00
N ARG A 85 52.44 -61.36 28.78
CA ARG A 85 53.24 -60.48 27.92
C ARG A 85 52.33 -59.45 27.24
N PHE A 86 52.55 -58.17 27.53
CA PHE A 86 51.95 -57.06 26.79
C PHE A 86 52.84 -56.72 25.60
N LEU A 87 52.33 -56.90 24.38
CA LEU A 87 52.97 -56.38 23.17
C LEU A 87 52.42 -54.97 22.91
N SER A 88 53.26 -53.95 23.08
CA SER A 88 52.99 -52.58 22.68
C SER A 88 53.40 -52.37 21.24
N VAL A 89 52.43 -52.24 20.33
CA VAL A 89 52.68 -51.89 18.93
C VAL A 89 52.62 -50.37 18.80
N ASN A 90 53.72 -49.75 18.37
CA ASN A 90 53.73 -48.34 17.99
C ASN A 90 52.96 -48.19 16.67
N VAL A 91 51.85 -47.45 16.71
CA VAL A 91 51.13 -47.07 15.49
C VAL A 91 51.87 -45.87 14.90
N PRO A 92 52.43 -45.96 13.68
CA PRO A 92 53.01 -44.79 13.03
C PRO A 92 51.91 -43.75 12.85
N SER A 93 52.21 -42.49 13.17
CA SER A 93 51.33 -41.37 12.87
C SER A 93 51.26 -41.19 11.35
N THR A 94 50.46 -42.00 10.66
CA THR A 94 49.85 -41.53 9.43
C THR A 94 49.00 -40.34 9.83
N SER A 95 49.25 -39.21 9.18
CA SER A 95 48.44 -38.02 9.29
C SER A 95 46.99 -38.37 8.96
N ILE A 96 46.21 -38.76 9.97
CA ILE A 96 44.77 -38.59 9.94
C ILE A 96 44.64 -37.07 9.89
N LYS A 97 44.48 -36.51 8.68
CA LYS A 97 43.85 -35.21 8.55
C LYS A 97 42.52 -35.39 9.26
N SER A 98 42.42 -34.92 10.49
CA SER A 98 41.12 -34.59 11.05
C SER A 98 40.60 -33.54 10.09
N GLU A 99 39.74 -33.93 9.14
CA GLU A 99 38.88 -32.96 8.49
C GLU A 99 38.16 -32.27 9.63
N LYS A 100 38.62 -31.06 9.97
CA LYS A 100 37.84 -30.13 10.77
C LYS A 100 36.60 -29.93 9.93
N VAL A 101 35.56 -30.67 10.25
CA VAL A 101 34.23 -30.46 9.69
C VAL A 101 33.90 -29.01 10.00
N ALA A 102 33.91 -28.15 8.99
CA ALA A 102 33.53 -26.77 9.16
C ALA A 102 32.04 -26.74 9.51
N ILE A 103 31.70 -26.03 10.57
CA ILE A 103 30.33 -25.85 11.04
C ILE A 103 30.03 -24.36 10.91
N VAL A 104 28.88 -24.02 10.31
CA VAL A 104 28.36 -22.66 10.21
C VAL A 104 26.97 -22.65 10.84
N GLY A 105 26.84 -22.00 11.99
CA GLY A 105 25.62 -22.10 12.81
C GLY A 105 25.37 -23.55 13.22
N ASP A 106 24.16 -24.05 12.95
CA ASP A 106 23.78 -25.45 13.21
C ASP A 106 24.09 -26.40 12.03
N TYR A 107 24.74 -25.89 10.98
CA TYR A 107 24.94 -26.64 9.74
C TYR A 107 26.36 -27.19 9.63
N LYS A 108 26.44 -28.52 9.48
CA LYS A 108 27.66 -29.22 9.07
C LYS A 108 27.90 -28.96 7.58
N LEU A 109 29.03 -28.37 7.22
CA LEU A 109 29.38 -28.13 5.83
C LEU A 109 29.88 -29.41 5.15
N GLY A 110 29.42 -29.63 3.92
CA GLY A 110 29.98 -30.60 2.98
C GLY A 110 31.12 -29.97 2.16
N PRO A 111 31.48 -30.62 1.03
CA PRO A 111 32.46 -30.08 0.09
C PRO A 111 32.09 -28.67 -0.40
N LEU A 112 33.11 -27.86 -0.67
CA LEU A 112 32.96 -26.57 -1.36
C LEU A 112 32.55 -26.84 -2.82
N ILE A 113 31.43 -26.25 -3.24
CA ILE A 113 30.91 -26.35 -4.61
C ILE A 113 31.60 -25.30 -5.49
N ILE A 114 31.58 -24.04 -5.04
CA ILE A 114 32.14 -22.92 -5.79
C ILE A 114 32.57 -21.81 -4.83
N GLU A 115 33.69 -21.15 -5.15
CA GLU A 115 34.16 -19.96 -4.47
C GLU A 115 34.24 -18.78 -5.44
N GLY A 116 33.50 -17.72 -5.14
CA GLY A 116 33.50 -16.47 -5.88
C GLY A 116 34.24 -15.34 -5.16
N LYS A 117 34.20 -14.13 -5.73
CA LYS A 117 34.88 -12.94 -5.19
C LYS A 117 34.38 -12.57 -3.78
N THR A 118 33.08 -12.71 -3.52
CA THR A 118 32.40 -12.24 -2.30
C THR A 118 31.69 -13.33 -1.50
N LYS A 119 31.68 -14.59 -1.97
CA LYS A 119 30.92 -15.68 -1.35
C LYS A 119 31.51 -17.07 -1.64
N GLN A 120 31.18 -18.02 -0.80
CA GLN A 120 31.50 -19.45 -0.93
C GLN A 120 30.21 -20.26 -0.81
N VAL A 121 30.06 -21.31 -1.62
CA VAL A 121 28.88 -22.19 -1.61
C VAL A 121 29.31 -23.60 -1.25
N TYR A 122 28.70 -24.17 -0.21
CA TYR A 122 29.00 -25.51 0.28
C TYR A 122 27.79 -26.43 0.12
N GLU A 123 28.05 -27.71 -0.09
CA GLU A 123 27.03 -28.74 0.01
C GLU A 123 26.51 -28.85 1.45
N LEU A 124 25.23 -29.20 1.60
CA LEU A 124 24.63 -29.57 2.88
C LEU A 124 24.49 -31.09 2.96
N PRO A 125 25.33 -31.79 3.74
CA PRO A 125 25.24 -33.24 3.90
C PRO A 125 23.87 -33.65 4.44
N GLY A 126 23.23 -34.61 3.78
CA GLY A 126 21.88 -35.07 4.12
C GLY A 126 20.74 -34.24 3.52
N SER A 127 21.04 -33.21 2.72
CA SER A 127 20.04 -32.42 1.99
C SER A 127 20.55 -32.10 0.58
N PRO A 128 20.48 -33.05 -0.36
CA PRO A 128 21.11 -32.92 -1.69
C PRO A 128 20.54 -31.77 -2.52
N ASP A 129 19.28 -31.39 -2.30
CA ASP A 129 18.60 -30.29 -2.97
C ASP A 129 18.87 -28.92 -2.34
N LEU A 130 19.70 -28.85 -1.29
CA LEU A 130 20.04 -27.61 -0.59
C LEU A 130 21.56 -27.38 -0.58
N CYS A 131 21.93 -26.10 -0.53
CA CYS A 131 23.29 -25.65 -0.29
C CYS A 131 23.29 -24.50 0.73
N ILE A 132 24.46 -24.19 1.25
CA ILE A 132 24.66 -23.04 2.14
C ILE A 132 25.64 -22.06 1.50
N LEU A 133 25.25 -20.80 1.46
CA LEU A 133 26.06 -19.71 0.95
C LEU A 133 26.62 -18.92 2.12
N LEU A 134 27.95 -18.76 2.14
CA LEU A 134 28.70 -18.01 3.13
C LEU A 134 29.27 -16.74 2.48
N ASN A 135 28.87 -15.58 2.97
CA ASN A 135 29.38 -14.29 2.50
C ASN A 135 30.77 -13.99 3.08
N LYS A 136 31.59 -13.24 2.32
CA LYS A 136 32.93 -12.79 2.70
C LYS A 136 32.96 -11.29 2.97
N ASP A 137 33.80 -10.85 3.91
CA ASP A 137 34.05 -9.45 4.26
C ASP A 137 34.93 -8.74 3.21
N ARG A 138 34.49 -8.76 1.95
CA ARG A 138 35.27 -8.25 0.82
C ARG A 138 34.40 -7.42 -0.12
N ILE A 139 34.91 -6.27 -0.54
CA ILE A 139 34.31 -5.42 -1.56
C ILE A 139 35.22 -5.34 -2.79
N THR A 140 34.63 -5.42 -3.98
CA THR A 140 35.36 -5.49 -5.26
C THR A 140 34.72 -4.62 -6.35
N ALA A 141 35.48 -4.04 -7.26
CA ALA A 141 35.00 -3.31 -8.44
C ALA A 141 35.97 -3.47 -9.63
N GLY A 142 35.46 -3.29 -10.85
CA GLY A 142 36.23 -3.45 -12.09
C GLY A 142 36.82 -4.86 -12.21
N ASP A 143 35.96 -5.87 -12.18
CA ASP A 143 36.31 -7.30 -12.27
C ASP A 143 37.30 -7.82 -11.24
N GLY A 144 37.51 -7.08 -10.15
CA GLY A 144 38.42 -7.44 -9.06
C GLY A 144 39.72 -6.66 -9.06
N VAL A 145 39.95 -5.78 -10.04
CA VAL A 145 41.12 -4.86 -10.06
C VAL A 145 41.14 -3.98 -8.82
N LYS A 146 39.97 -3.51 -8.37
CA LYS A 146 39.83 -2.71 -7.16
C LYS A 146 39.19 -3.56 -6.05
N ALA A 147 39.98 -4.04 -5.10
CA ALA A 147 39.50 -4.91 -4.02
C ALA A 147 40.03 -4.48 -2.64
N HIS A 148 39.16 -4.47 -1.63
CA HIS A 148 39.51 -4.16 -0.23
C HIS A 148 38.75 -5.09 0.71
N ASP A 149 39.33 -5.36 1.87
CA ASP A 149 38.62 -5.99 2.98
C ASP A 149 37.70 -4.95 3.65
N LEU A 150 36.48 -5.36 3.97
CA LEU A 150 35.48 -4.51 4.61
C LEU A 150 34.79 -5.29 5.72
N ALA A 151 35.33 -5.20 6.93
CA ALA A 151 34.86 -5.95 8.08
C ALA A 151 33.37 -5.69 8.38
N GLY A 152 32.60 -6.77 8.51
CA GLY A 152 31.16 -6.74 8.73
C GLY A 152 30.31 -6.66 7.46
N LYS A 153 30.91 -6.47 6.27
CA LYS A 153 30.16 -6.47 5.00
C LYS A 153 29.42 -7.78 4.78
N ALA A 154 30.01 -8.93 5.13
CA ALA A 154 29.40 -10.24 4.95
C ALA A 154 28.03 -10.31 5.64
N ALA A 155 27.97 -9.79 6.87
CA ALA A 155 26.75 -9.77 7.67
C ALA A 155 25.72 -8.79 7.09
N ILE A 156 26.16 -7.59 6.69
CA ILE A 156 25.31 -6.58 6.06
C ILE A 156 24.69 -7.14 4.76
N SER A 157 25.52 -7.67 3.85
CA SER A 157 25.07 -8.29 2.60
C SER A 157 24.10 -9.44 2.83
N ASN A 158 24.37 -10.32 3.80
CA ASN A 158 23.49 -11.45 4.10
C ASN A 158 22.13 -10.99 4.66
N LYS A 159 22.12 -9.97 5.52
CA LYS A 159 20.89 -9.35 6.05
C LYS A 159 20.08 -8.64 4.96
N THR A 160 20.72 -7.84 4.11
CA THR A 160 20.06 -7.22 2.94
C THR A 160 19.41 -8.29 2.07
N ASN A 161 20.19 -9.33 1.72
CA ASN A 161 19.75 -10.43 0.89
C ASN A 161 18.55 -11.19 1.48
N GLY A 162 18.63 -11.56 2.76
CA GLY A 162 17.55 -12.25 3.45
C GLY A 162 16.25 -11.45 3.44
N LYS A 163 16.31 -10.16 3.81
CA LYS A 163 15.13 -9.28 3.78
C LYS A 163 14.54 -9.13 2.37
N VAL A 164 15.38 -8.96 1.35
CA VAL A 164 14.92 -8.84 -0.05
C VAL A 164 14.24 -10.13 -0.51
N PHE A 165 14.86 -11.29 -0.27
CA PHE A 165 14.28 -12.57 -0.67
C PHE A 165 13.03 -12.93 0.14
N GLU A 166 12.94 -12.56 1.41
CA GLU A 166 11.71 -12.69 2.21
C GLU A 166 10.55 -11.89 1.59
N ILE A 167 10.80 -10.66 1.14
CA ILE A 167 9.80 -9.85 0.43
C ILE A 167 9.37 -10.53 -0.88
N LEU A 168 10.33 -10.98 -1.69
CA LEU A 168 10.06 -11.66 -2.97
C LEU A 168 9.26 -12.97 -2.77
N ASN A 169 9.62 -13.77 -1.77
CA ASN A 169 8.90 -14.98 -1.39
C ASN A 169 7.48 -14.67 -0.89
N ALA A 170 7.31 -13.62 -0.07
CA ALA A 170 6.00 -13.22 0.47
C ALA A 170 5.00 -12.80 -0.63
N VAL A 171 5.49 -12.24 -1.74
CA VAL A 171 4.63 -11.89 -2.89
C VAL A 171 4.46 -13.04 -3.89
N GLY A 172 5.21 -14.14 -3.73
CA GLY A 172 5.08 -15.35 -4.55
C GLY A 172 6.09 -15.48 -5.70
N VAL A 173 7.12 -14.63 -5.77
CA VAL A 173 8.21 -14.83 -6.73
C VAL A 173 8.96 -16.10 -6.37
N LYS A 174 9.29 -16.92 -7.38
CA LYS A 174 10.03 -18.17 -7.18
C LYS A 174 11.51 -17.88 -7.00
N THR A 175 12.03 -18.15 -5.81
CA THR A 175 13.42 -17.88 -5.45
C THR A 175 14.13 -19.11 -4.92
N SER A 176 15.47 -19.11 -4.96
CA SER A 176 16.27 -20.18 -4.36
C SER A 176 16.42 -20.02 -2.84
N PHE A 177 16.19 -18.83 -2.29
CA PHE A 177 16.37 -18.55 -0.86
C PHE A 177 15.37 -19.32 0.01
N VAL A 178 15.89 -20.05 1.00
CA VAL A 178 15.07 -20.81 1.96
C VAL A 178 14.95 -20.06 3.27
N LYS A 179 16.08 -19.74 3.91
CA LYS A 179 16.15 -19.00 5.17
C LYS A 179 17.57 -18.56 5.50
N SER A 180 17.70 -17.57 6.38
CA SER A 180 18.99 -17.23 7.00
C SER A 180 19.48 -18.39 7.89
N ALA A 181 20.80 -18.64 7.88
CA ALA A 181 21.45 -19.66 8.70
C ALA A 181 22.24 -19.05 9.86
N THR A 182 22.93 -17.94 9.60
CA THR A 182 23.67 -17.13 10.60
C THR A 182 23.65 -15.67 10.14
N ASP A 183 24.32 -14.77 10.86
CA ASP A 183 24.50 -13.38 10.40
C ASP A 183 25.17 -13.29 9.02
N VAL A 184 26.04 -14.25 8.65
CA VAL A 184 26.88 -14.19 7.44
C VAL A 184 26.56 -15.26 6.39
N ALA A 185 25.58 -16.12 6.65
CA ALA A 185 25.26 -17.24 5.78
C ALA A 185 23.75 -17.52 5.69
N PHE A 186 23.32 -18.10 4.58
CA PHE A 186 21.93 -18.51 4.33
C PHE A 186 21.83 -19.85 3.61
N VAL A 187 20.70 -20.53 3.80
CA VAL A 187 20.35 -21.77 3.10
C VAL A 187 19.60 -21.43 1.81
N SER A 188 20.01 -22.07 0.71
CA SER A 188 19.40 -21.94 -0.61
C SER A 188 19.07 -23.32 -1.17
N LYS A 189 18.06 -23.39 -2.04
CA LYS A 189 17.88 -24.49 -2.98
C LYS A 189 19.13 -24.58 -3.87
N ARG A 190 19.60 -25.80 -4.10
CA ARG A 190 20.71 -26.09 -5.00
C ARG A 190 20.24 -25.89 -6.44
N CYS A 191 20.91 -25.00 -7.16
CA CYS A 191 20.62 -24.70 -8.56
C CYS A 191 21.89 -24.83 -9.40
N GLU A 192 21.76 -25.22 -10.66
CA GLU A 192 22.77 -24.96 -11.67
C GLU A 192 22.52 -23.57 -12.24
N MET A 193 23.53 -22.69 -12.22
CA MET A 193 23.38 -21.28 -12.56
C MET A 193 23.41 -21.06 -14.07
N ILE A 194 22.52 -20.20 -14.56
CA ILE A 194 22.55 -19.73 -15.95
C ILE A 194 23.58 -18.61 -16.05
N PRO A 195 24.60 -18.67 -16.94
CA PRO A 195 25.73 -17.75 -16.94
C PRO A 195 25.41 -16.39 -17.61
N ILE A 196 24.27 -15.79 -17.22
CA ILE A 196 23.78 -14.51 -17.74
C ILE A 196 23.43 -13.59 -16.56
N GLU A 197 23.90 -12.35 -16.64
CA GLU A 197 23.47 -11.25 -15.77
C GLU A 197 22.25 -10.55 -16.38
N TRP A 198 21.16 -10.48 -15.61
CA TRP A 198 19.88 -9.92 -16.04
C TRP A 198 19.71 -8.53 -15.43
N VAL A 199 19.91 -7.49 -16.24
CA VAL A 199 19.90 -6.10 -15.79
C VAL A 199 18.60 -5.42 -16.20
N THR A 200 17.93 -4.78 -15.24
CA THR A 200 16.71 -4.00 -15.47
C THR A 200 16.90 -2.56 -15.00
N ARG A 201 16.47 -1.58 -15.81
CA ARG A 201 16.68 -0.14 -15.57
C ARG A 201 15.40 0.66 -15.65
N ARG A 202 15.19 1.56 -14.69
CA ARG A 202 14.22 2.64 -14.78
C ARG A 202 14.80 3.90 -15.39
N LEU A 203 16.03 4.29 -15.02
CA LEU A 203 16.71 5.46 -15.59
C LEU A 203 17.99 5.07 -16.33
N ALA A 204 18.32 5.83 -17.37
CA ALA A 204 19.60 5.75 -18.06
C ALA A 204 20.71 6.31 -17.15
N THR A 205 21.67 5.47 -16.78
CA THR A 205 22.90 5.84 -16.07
C THR A 205 23.98 4.78 -16.35
N GLY A 206 25.18 4.95 -15.80
CA GLY A 206 26.23 3.94 -15.80
C GLY A 206 26.65 3.48 -17.20
N SER A 207 26.72 2.16 -17.41
CA SER A 207 27.15 1.57 -18.68
C SER A 207 26.17 1.82 -19.83
N PHE A 208 24.88 2.06 -19.55
CA PHE A 208 23.89 2.32 -20.58
C PHE A 208 24.25 3.57 -21.39
N VAL A 209 24.51 4.69 -20.70
CA VAL A 209 24.83 5.99 -21.32
C VAL A 209 26.16 5.94 -22.07
N ARG A 210 27.13 5.16 -21.58
CA ARG A 210 28.41 4.94 -22.29
C ARG A 210 28.23 4.20 -23.62
N ARG A 211 27.33 3.22 -23.67
CA ARG A 211 27.03 2.46 -24.90
C ARG A 211 26.11 3.19 -25.87
N HIS A 212 25.34 4.15 -25.37
CA HIS A 212 24.37 4.93 -26.15
C HIS A 212 24.68 6.43 -26.07
N PRO A 213 25.79 6.88 -26.68
CA PRO A 213 26.14 8.30 -26.69
C PRO A 213 25.01 9.11 -27.35
N GLY A 214 24.47 10.09 -26.61
CA GLY A 214 23.33 10.91 -27.03
C GLY A 214 22.08 10.73 -26.16
N VAL A 215 21.96 9.64 -25.39
CA VAL A 215 20.90 9.49 -24.40
C VAL A 215 21.32 10.22 -23.11
N PRO A 216 20.57 11.23 -22.63
CA PRO A 216 20.93 11.94 -21.41
C PRO A 216 20.80 11.04 -20.18
N GLU A 217 21.71 11.23 -19.21
CA GLU A 217 21.55 10.60 -17.90
C GLU A 217 20.24 11.06 -17.24
N GLY A 218 19.51 10.13 -16.63
CA GLY A 218 18.18 10.37 -16.10
C GLY A 218 17.04 10.16 -17.10
N TYR A 219 17.31 9.83 -18.37
CA TYR A 219 16.27 9.40 -19.31
C TYR A 219 15.50 8.21 -18.73
N ARG A 220 14.16 8.27 -18.73
CA ARG A 220 13.32 7.28 -18.05
C ARG A 220 12.73 6.28 -19.02
N PHE A 221 12.80 4.99 -18.67
CA PHE A 221 12.30 3.87 -19.48
C PHE A 221 10.92 3.42 -19.03
N TYR A 222 10.01 3.28 -20.01
CA TYR A 222 8.66 2.76 -19.82
C TYR A 222 8.29 1.80 -20.96
N PRO A 223 8.11 0.49 -20.70
CA PRO A 223 8.42 -0.23 -19.45
C PRO A 223 9.91 -0.16 -19.06
N PRO A 224 10.33 -0.64 -17.87
CA PRO A 224 11.75 -0.74 -17.52
C PRO A 224 12.57 -1.40 -18.64
N LYS A 225 13.74 -0.84 -18.94
CA LYS A 225 14.63 -1.39 -19.96
C LYS A 225 15.30 -2.64 -19.41
N HIS A 226 15.17 -3.74 -20.13
CA HIS A 226 15.87 -4.98 -19.84
C HIS A 226 17.08 -5.17 -20.76
N GLU A 227 18.19 -5.69 -20.21
CA GLU A 227 19.44 -6.00 -20.90
C GLU A 227 20.08 -7.26 -20.29
N THR A 228 20.77 -8.05 -21.10
CA THR A 228 21.49 -9.26 -20.66
C THR A 228 22.98 -9.17 -20.96
N PHE A 229 23.79 -9.77 -20.09
CA PHE A 229 25.26 -9.78 -20.21
C PHE A 229 25.78 -11.18 -19.90
N PHE A 230 26.65 -11.71 -20.76
CA PHE A 230 27.24 -13.03 -20.55
C PHE A 230 28.37 -12.94 -19.53
N LYS A 231 28.37 -13.87 -18.56
CA LYS A 231 29.39 -13.90 -17.52
C LYS A 231 30.72 -14.37 -18.08
N ASP A 232 31.62 -13.43 -18.29
CA ASP A 232 32.97 -13.63 -18.79
C ASP A 232 33.88 -12.49 -18.30
N ASP A 233 34.47 -12.71 -17.12
CA ASP A 233 35.40 -11.78 -16.47
C ASP A 233 36.56 -11.38 -17.41
N ALA A 234 36.98 -12.24 -18.33
CA ALA A 234 38.09 -11.96 -19.24
C ALA A 234 37.72 -10.94 -20.33
N ASN A 235 36.44 -10.85 -20.67
CA ASN A 235 35.89 -9.95 -21.69
C ASN A 235 34.98 -8.86 -21.11
N HIS A 236 35.10 -8.60 -19.80
CA HIS A 236 34.34 -7.57 -19.07
C HIS A 236 32.81 -7.74 -19.19
N ASP A 237 32.33 -8.98 -19.10
CA ASP A 237 30.92 -9.36 -19.18
C ASP A 237 30.18 -8.72 -20.38
N PRO A 238 30.44 -9.19 -21.63
CA PRO A 238 29.89 -8.55 -22.82
C PRO A 238 28.36 -8.63 -22.86
N GLN A 239 27.72 -7.58 -23.39
CA GLN A 239 26.28 -7.59 -23.62
C GLN A 239 25.92 -8.67 -24.64
N TRP A 240 24.90 -9.48 -24.34
CA TRP A 240 24.35 -10.45 -25.28
C TRP A 240 22.94 -10.06 -25.70
N SER A 241 22.55 -10.42 -26.92
CA SER A 241 21.17 -10.34 -27.39
C SER A 241 20.38 -11.59 -26.99
N THR A 242 19.06 -11.51 -27.06
CA THR A 242 18.16 -12.67 -26.89
C THR A 242 18.52 -13.81 -27.85
N GLU A 243 18.83 -13.49 -29.10
CA GLU A 243 19.22 -14.47 -30.13
C GLU A 243 20.54 -15.16 -29.79
N GLN A 244 21.51 -14.45 -29.20
CA GLN A 244 22.78 -15.06 -28.77
C GLN A 244 22.56 -16.07 -27.64
N ILE A 245 21.71 -15.73 -26.66
CA ILE A 245 21.38 -16.65 -25.55
C ILE A 245 20.67 -17.90 -26.08
N ILE A 246 19.68 -17.74 -26.95
CA ILE A 246 18.93 -18.87 -27.54
C ILE A 246 19.86 -19.73 -28.41
N SER A 247 20.74 -19.10 -29.20
CA SER A 247 21.68 -19.81 -30.08
C SER A 247 22.77 -20.56 -29.31
N ALA A 248 23.09 -20.13 -28.10
CA ALA A 248 24.05 -20.80 -27.23
C ALA A 248 23.54 -22.17 -26.74
N LYS A 249 22.22 -22.40 -26.76
CA LYS A 249 21.57 -23.67 -26.36
C LYS A 249 22.07 -24.20 -25.03
N PHE A 250 22.15 -23.31 -24.03
CA PHE A 250 22.55 -23.70 -22.68
C PHE A 250 21.66 -24.84 -22.18
N LYS A 251 22.28 -25.89 -21.64
CA LYS A 251 21.59 -26.98 -20.96
C LYS A 251 21.95 -26.90 -19.48
N VAL A 252 20.97 -26.57 -18.65
CA VAL A 252 21.15 -26.27 -17.23
C VAL A 252 20.19 -27.15 -16.44
N ASN A 253 20.71 -28.07 -15.65
CA ASN A 253 19.99 -29.15 -14.96
C ASN A 253 19.01 -29.91 -15.88
N GLY A 254 19.43 -30.16 -17.12
CA GLY A 254 18.64 -30.88 -18.13
C GLY A 254 17.58 -30.02 -18.85
N LEU A 255 17.36 -28.78 -18.42
CA LEU A 255 16.52 -27.81 -19.14
C LEU A 255 17.34 -27.11 -20.23
N GLU A 256 16.87 -27.13 -21.47
CA GLU A 256 17.45 -26.33 -22.55
C GLU A 256 16.87 -24.91 -22.50
N ILE A 257 17.73 -23.89 -22.47
CA ILE A 257 17.33 -22.49 -22.41
C ILE A 257 16.96 -22.02 -23.82
N GLY A 258 15.66 -22.12 -24.14
CA GLY A 258 15.09 -21.70 -25.41
C GLY A 258 14.41 -20.32 -25.34
N PRO A 259 13.68 -19.94 -26.41
CA PRO A 259 12.95 -18.67 -26.47
C PRO A 259 11.99 -18.47 -25.30
N THR A 260 11.32 -19.54 -24.88
CA THR A 260 10.34 -19.53 -23.77
C THR A 260 11.01 -19.22 -22.45
N GLU A 261 12.10 -19.94 -22.13
CA GLU A 261 12.83 -19.76 -20.88
C GLU A 261 13.44 -18.36 -20.79
N VAL A 262 13.98 -17.85 -21.90
CA VAL A 262 14.52 -16.48 -21.99
C VAL A 262 13.44 -15.42 -21.76
N ASP A 263 12.24 -15.59 -22.33
CA ASP A 263 11.14 -14.64 -22.11
C ASP A 263 10.59 -14.72 -20.67
N ILE A 264 10.52 -15.92 -20.09
CA ILE A 264 10.16 -16.09 -18.67
C ILE A 264 11.15 -15.37 -17.76
N MET A 265 12.46 -15.55 -17.98
CA MET A 265 13.50 -14.86 -17.19
C MET A 265 13.47 -13.34 -17.41
N THR A 266 13.24 -12.88 -18.64
CA THR A 266 13.08 -11.45 -18.97
C THR A 266 11.93 -10.83 -18.17
N ARG A 267 10.74 -11.44 -18.23
CA ARG A 267 9.55 -10.96 -17.50
C ARG A 267 9.73 -11.05 -15.99
N THR A 268 10.38 -12.11 -15.50
CA THR A 268 10.68 -12.27 -14.08
C THR A 268 11.66 -11.20 -13.59
N SER A 269 12.68 -10.86 -14.39
CA SER A 269 13.63 -9.78 -14.05
C SER A 269 12.94 -8.42 -13.96
N ILE A 270 12.05 -8.11 -14.90
CA ILE A 270 11.24 -6.88 -14.86
C ILE A 270 10.31 -6.90 -13.63
N LEU A 271 9.66 -8.03 -13.35
CA LEU A 271 8.79 -8.19 -12.18
C LEU A 271 9.54 -7.93 -10.87
N VAL A 272 10.69 -8.57 -10.66
CA VAL A 272 11.52 -8.37 -9.46
C VAL A 272 11.91 -6.89 -9.33
N PHE A 273 12.22 -6.23 -10.46
CA PHE A 273 12.46 -4.79 -10.49
C PHE A 273 11.28 -3.95 -10.06
N GLU A 274 10.11 -4.16 -10.64
CA GLU A 274 8.95 -3.36 -10.28
C GLU A 274 8.51 -3.59 -8.81
N VAL A 275 8.64 -4.82 -8.30
CA VAL A 275 8.37 -5.13 -6.89
C VAL A 275 9.31 -4.34 -5.99
N LEU A 276 10.63 -4.44 -6.20
CA LEU A 276 11.61 -3.74 -5.36
C LEU A 276 11.56 -2.21 -5.57
N GLU A 277 11.22 -1.73 -6.76
CA GLU A 277 10.98 -0.30 -7.01
C GLU A 277 9.85 0.23 -6.14
N LYS A 278 8.73 -0.51 -6.03
CA LYS A 278 7.63 -0.11 -5.15
C LYS A 278 7.95 -0.22 -3.67
N VAL A 279 8.70 -1.25 -3.28
CA VAL A 279 9.19 -1.40 -1.90
C VAL A 279 10.02 -0.16 -1.50
N TRP A 280 11.00 0.22 -2.32
CA TRP A 280 11.85 1.38 -2.04
C TRP A 280 11.13 2.73 -2.10
N ALA A 281 10.08 2.85 -2.92
CA ALA A 281 9.25 4.05 -2.95
C ALA A 281 8.58 4.34 -1.59
N THR A 282 8.27 3.32 -0.78
CA THR A 282 7.72 3.50 0.59
C THR A 282 8.69 4.19 1.56
N ARG A 283 9.99 4.18 1.23
CA ARG A 283 11.07 4.85 1.97
C ARG A 283 11.58 6.10 1.26
N ASN A 284 10.80 6.66 0.33
CA ASN A 284 11.21 7.79 -0.51
C ASN A 284 12.57 7.54 -1.19
N CYS A 285 12.79 6.32 -1.69
CA CYS A 285 14.00 5.94 -2.41
C CYS A 285 13.66 5.52 -3.84
N ALA A 286 14.42 6.00 -4.81
CA ALA A 286 14.30 5.59 -6.19
C ALA A 286 15.26 4.43 -6.48
N LEU A 287 14.71 3.27 -6.82
CA LEU A 287 15.47 2.16 -7.40
C LEU A 287 15.73 2.47 -8.89
N ILE A 288 17.00 2.58 -9.26
CA ILE A 288 17.38 3.13 -10.57
C ILE A 288 17.62 2.04 -11.60
N ASP A 289 18.41 1.04 -11.22
CA ASP A 289 18.63 -0.19 -11.94
C ASP A 289 19.03 -1.30 -10.98
N MET A 290 18.89 -2.55 -11.42
CA MET A 290 19.42 -3.71 -10.70
C MET A 290 19.92 -4.78 -11.64
N LYS A 291 20.76 -5.67 -11.10
CA LYS A 291 21.15 -6.95 -11.69
C LYS A 291 20.66 -8.10 -10.82
N ILE A 292 20.12 -9.15 -11.45
CA ILE A 292 19.87 -10.45 -10.82
C ILE A 292 20.43 -11.59 -11.69
N GLU A 293 20.49 -12.79 -11.12
CA GLU A 293 20.88 -14.02 -11.80
C GLU A 293 19.82 -15.11 -11.57
N PHE A 294 19.74 -16.07 -12.48
CA PHE A 294 18.80 -17.20 -12.41
C PHE A 294 19.55 -18.52 -12.31
N GLY A 295 18.93 -19.48 -11.64
CA GLY A 295 19.37 -20.88 -11.62
C GLY A 295 18.20 -21.82 -11.91
N VAL A 296 18.52 -23.01 -12.40
CA VAL A 296 17.55 -24.10 -12.55
C VAL A 296 17.77 -25.06 -11.39
N ASP A 297 16.73 -25.36 -10.62
CA ASP A 297 16.82 -26.31 -9.52
C ASP A 297 16.81 -27.78 -9.99
N THR A 298 16.91 -28.73 -9.06
CA THR A 298 16.94 -30.16 -9.37
C THR A 298 15.62 -30.69 -9.96
N THR A 299 14.53 -29.91 -9.88
CA THR A 299 13.22 -30.24 -10.47
C THR A 299 13.03 -29.66 -11.87
N GLY A 300 13.98 -28.87 -12.36
CA GLY A 300 13.89 -28.16 -13.63
C GLY A 300 13.16 -26.82 -13.56
N GLU A 301 12.93 -26.28 -12.35
CA GLU A 301 12.28 -24.99 -12.16
C GLU A 301 13.30 -23.84 -12.22
N ILE A 302 13.00 -22.79 -12.99
CA ILE A 302 13.79 -21.56 -13.03
C ILE A 302 13.47 -20.71 -11.80
N LEU A 303 14.50 -20.36 -11.02
CA LEU A 303 14.41 -19.58 -9.80
C LEU A 303 15.28 -18.34 -9.89
N VAL A 304 14.80 -17.23 -9.31
CA VAL A 304 15.68 -16.09 -8.98
C VAL A 304 16.66 -16.59 -7.92
N ALA A 305 17.95 -16.56 -8.23
CA ALA A 305 19.00 -17.15 -7.41
C ALA A 305 20.09 -16.11 -7.11
N ASP A 306 21.24 -16.60 -6.65
CA ASP A 306 22.37 -15.77 -6.23
C ASP A 306 22.04 -14.85 -5.03
N VAL A 307 22.48 -13.59 -5.07
CA VAL A 307 22.34 -12.61 -3.99
C VAL A 307 21.83 -11.28 -4.55
N ILE A 308 20.87 -10.68 -3.85
CA ILE A 308 20.44 -9.30 -4.10
C ILE A 308 20.81 -8.45 -2.88
N ASP A 309 21.90 -7.68 -3.00
CA ASP A 309 22.37 -6.78 -1.95
C ASP A 309 22.72 -5.38 -2.50
N SER A 310 23.36 -4.53 -1.70
CA SER A 310 23.79 -3.18 -2.09
C SER A 310 24.82 -3.14 -3.22
N ASP A 311 25.36 -4.29 -3.65
CA ASP A 311 26.20 -4.42 -4.84
C ASP A 311 25.36 -4.60 -6.12
N SER A 312 24.12 -5.11 -5.97
CA SER A 312 23.23 -5.54 -7.06
C SER A 312 22.40 -4.42 -7.68
N TRP A 313 22.25 -3.26 -7.02
CA TRP A 313 21.42 -2.15 -7.51
C TRP A 313 22.10 -0.79 -7.47
N ARG A 314 21.41 0.21 -8.05
CA ARG A 314 21.58 1.63 -7.75
C ARG A 314 20.36 2.18 -7.01
N LEU A 315 20.59 2.86 -5.89
CA LEU A 315 19.53 3.33 -5.01
C LEU A 315 19.77 4.79 -4.59
N TRP A 316 18.82 5.67 -4.96
CA TRP A 316 18.92 7.11 -4.74
C TRP A 316 17.82 7.60 -3.79
N PRO A 317 18.17 7.96 -2.54
CA PRO A 317 17.25 8.64 -1.63
C PRO A 317 16.70 9.92 -2.26
N SER A 318 15.38 10.14 -2.14
CA SER A 318 14.63 11.24 -2.77
C SER A 318 14.81 11.36 -4.29
N GLY A 319 15.28 10.30 -4.97
CA GLY A 319 15.64 10.36 -6.38
C GLY A 319 16.89 11.18 -6.68
N ASP A 320 17.64 11.61 -5.67
CA ASP A 320 18.85 12.43 -5.84
C ASP A 320 20.10 11.55 -5.94
N LYS A 321 20.71 11.54 -7.13
CA LYS A 321 21.96 10.80 -7.40
C LYS A 321 23.08 11.18 -6.43
N ARG A 322 23.13 12.41 -5.91
CA ARG A 322 24.17 12.85 -4.96
C ARG A 322 24.09 12.12 -3.61
N LEU A 323 22.92 11.60 -3.27
CA LEU A 323 22.67 10.86 -2.04
C LEU A 323 22.79 9.35 -2.22
N MET A 324 23.34 8.86 -3.34
CA MET A 324 23.43 7.42 -3.62
C MET A 324 24.06 6.63 -2.46
N VAL A 325 23.43 5.51 -2.11
CA VAL A 325 23.82 4.66 -0.97
C VAL A 325 24.33 3.28 -1.40
N ASP A 326 24.41 3.03 -2.70
CA ASP A 326 24.84 1.76 -3.27
C ASP A 326 26.35 1.71 -3.57
N LYS A 327 26.81 0.55 -4.05
CA LYS A 327 28.22 0.30 -4.40
C LYS A 327 28.81 1.28 -5.42
N GLN A 328 28.00 2.03 -6.16
CA GLN A 328 28.50 3.08 -7.04
C GLN A 328 29.33 4.13 -6.29
N VAL A 329 29.07 4.39 -5.00
CA VAL A 329 29.92 5.24 -4.16
C VAL A 329 31.36 4.71 -4.15
N TYR A 330 31.55 3.43 -3.87
CA TYR A 330 32.87 2.79 -3.90
C TYR A 330 33.49 2.78 -5.30
N ARG A 331 32.69 2.60 -6.35
CA ARG A 331 33.17 2.63 -7.75
C ARG A 331 33.69 4.02 -8.16
N ASN A 332 33.10 5.10 -7.66
CA ASN A 332 33.45 6.47 -8.03
C ASN A 332 34.76 6.96 -7.42
N LEU A 333 35.21 6.35 -6.32
CA LEU A 333 36.46 6.72 -5.65
C LEU A 333 37.67 6.40 -6.54
N THR A 334 38.50 7.41 -6.83
CA THR A 334 39.78 7.23 -7.55
C THR A 334 40.85 6.59 -6.67
N THR A 335 40.93 7.04 -5.41
CA THR A 335 41.73 6.44 -4.33
C THR A 335 40.82 6.01 -3.20
N VAL A 336 41.17 4.95 -2.45
CA VAL A 336 40.35 4.43 -1.34
C VAL A 336 41.09 4.60 -0.03
N THR A 337 40.52 5.38 0.88
CA THR A 337 40.97 5.50 2.27
C THR A 337 40.10 4.68 3.22
N ALA A 338 40.55 4.49 4.46
CA ALA A 338 39.73 3.84 5.49
C ALA A 338 38.43 4.61 5.76
N SER A 339 38.47 5.95 5.77
CA SER A 339 37.28 6.79 5.97
C SER A 339 36.26 6.64 4.83
N ASP A 340 36.73 6.44 3.61
CA ASP A 340 35.83 6.16 2.47
C ASP A 340 35.14 4.81 2.63
N LEU A 341 35.87 3.78 3.07
CA LEU A 341 35.33 2.45 3.34
C LEU A 341 34.29 2.48 4.48
N ASP A 342 34.55 3.25 5.53
CA ASP A 342 33.59 3.46 6.63
C ASP A 342 32.32 4.16 6.13
N THR A 343 32.44 5.09 5.18
CA THR A 343 31.28 5.75 4.56
C THR A 343 30.46 4.78 3.71
N VAL A 344 31.11 3.95 2.89
CA VAL A 344 30.45 2.89 2.13
C VAL A 344 29.74 1.89 3.05
N LYS A 345 30.39 1.51 4.15
CA LYS A 345 29.80 0.62 5.16
C LYS A 345 28.56 1.22 5.80
N ARG A 346 28.62 2.48 6.27
CA ARG A 346 27.46 3.18 6.85
C ARG A 346 26.30 3.29 5.86
N ASN A 347 26.57 3.52 4.59
CA ASN A 347 25.54 3.50 3.56
C ASN A 347 24.86 2.13 3.45
N PHE A 348 25.63 1.04 3.51
CA PHE A 348 25.05 -0.31 3.44
C PHE A 348 24.28 -0.69 4.71
N GLU A 349 24.75 -0.27 5.89
CA GLU A 349 24.02 -0.42 7.15
C GLU A 349 22.68 0.34 7.08
N TRP A 350 22.70 1.59 6.61
CA TRP A 350 21.49 2.38 6.41
C TRP A 350 20.48 1.67 5.49
N VAL A 351 20.95 1.06 4.39
CA VAL A 351 20.10 0.27 3.49
C VAL A 351 19.43 -0.90 4.22
N VAL A 352 20.15 -1.63 5.07
CA VAL A 352 19.59 -2.73 5.86
C VAL A 352 18.50 -2.22 6.81
N ASP A 353 18.74 -1.10 7.49
CA ASP A 353 17.79 -0.50 8.43
C ASP A 353 16.51 -0.03 7.72
N GLN A 354 16.62 0.53 6.51
CA GLN A 354 15.44 0.92 5.72
C GLN A 354 14.58 -0.27 5.28
N LEU A 355 15.17 -1.48 5.20
CA LEU A 355 14.46 -2.71 4.85
C LEU A 355 13.64 -3.30 6.00
N ASP A 356 13.75 -2.78 7.22
CA ASP A 356 12.93 -3.24 8.35
C ASP A 356 11.46 -2.81 8.19
N HIS A 357 10.55 -3.67 8.67
CA HIS A 357 9.10 -3.42 8.69
C HIS A 357 8.48 -2.99 7.36
N LEU A 358 9.04 -3.47 6.23
CA LEU A 358 8.54 -3.10 4.91
C LEU A 358 7.28 -3.85 4.50
N ILE A 359 7.06 -5.08 4.97
CA ILE A 359 5.79 -5.78 4.74
C ILE A 359 4.70 -5.01 5.51
N PRO A 360 3.77 -4.33 4.82
CA PRO A 360 2.77 -3.50 5.46
C PRO A 360 1.83 -4.39 6.30
N PRO A 361 1.36 -3.89 7.45
CA PRO A 361 0.31 -4.57 8.19
C PRO A 361 -0.94 -4.67 7.31
N ASN A 362 -1.80 -5.60 7.69
CA ASN A 362 -3.12 -5.68 7.10
C ASN A 362 -3.90 -4.37 7.34
N ASP A 363 -4.23 -3.68 6.25
CA ASP A 363 -4.88 -2.37 6.24
C ASP A 363 -6.23 -2.36 5.48
N HIS A 364 -6.75 -3.54 5.12
CA HIS A 364 -7.92 -3.66 4.25
C HIS A 364 -8.79 -4.88 4.56
N LEU A 365 -10.08 -4.76 4.25
CA LEU A 365 -11.08 -5.81 4.44
C LEU A 365 -12.05 -5.87 3.25
N ILE A 366 -12.27 -7.08 2.74
CA ILE A 366 -13.25 -7.38 1.70
C ILE A 366 -14.48 -7.98 2.36
N VAL A 367 -15.60 -7.27 2.33
CA VAL A 367 -16.84 -7.72 2.97
C VAL A 367 -17.75 -8.29 1.90
N ILE A 368 -17.94 -9.61 1.92
CA ILE A 368 -18.75 -10.35 0.96
C ILE A 368 -20.16 -10.51 1.56
N LEU A 369 -21.10 -9.70 1.05
CA LEU A 369 -22.49 -9.65 1.49
C LEU A 369 -23.36 -10.49 0.56
N MET A 370 -23.93 -11.57 1.09
CA MET A 370 -24.84 -12.43 0.34
C MET A 370 -26.30 -12.19 0.71
N GLY A 371 -27.16 -12.06 -0.32
CA GLY A 371 -28.60 -11.85 -0.18
C GLY A 371 -29.35 -13.05 0.43
N SER A 372 -28.77 -14.24 0.29
CA SER A 372 -29.34 -15.52 0.73
C SER A 372 -28.23 -16.48 1.18
N PRO A 373 -28.43 -17.26 2.26
CA PRO A 373 -27.51 -18.34 2.63
C PRO A 373 -27.28 -19.39 1.53
N SER A 374 -28.19 -19.51 0.56
CA SER A 374 -28.03 -20.41 -0.60
C SER A 374 -26.82 -20.09 -1.46
N ASP A 375 -26.35 -18.84 -1.43
CA ASP A 375 -25.26 -18.35 -2.30
C ASP A 375 -23.88 -18.51 -1.66
N LYS A 376 -23.81 -19.22 -0.52
CA LYS A 376 -22.60 -19.41 0.30
C LYS A 376 -21.44 -20.03 -0.46
N GLU A 377 -21.69 -21.00 -1.34
CA GLU A 377 -20.63 -21.65 -2.13
C GLU A 377 -19.98 -20.66 -3.11
N HIS A 378 -20.80 -19.84 -3.79
CA HIS A 378 -20.29 -18.77 -4.66
C HIS A 378 -19.44 -17.77 -3.87
N CYS A 379 -19.90 -17.36 -2.68
CA CYS A 379 -19.16 -16.45 -1.81
C CYS A 379 -17.85 -17.06 -1.27
N LYS A 380 -17.83 -18.36 -0.95
CA LYS A 380 -16.61 -19.08 -0.57
C LYS A 380 -15.58 -19.14 -1.71
N ASN A 381 -16.03 -19.23 -2.96
CA ASN A 381 -15.14 -19.17 -4.10
C ASN A 381 -14.51 -17.78 -4.25
N ILE A 382 -15.28 -16.70 -4.04
CA ILE A 382 -14.74 -15.33 -3.98
C ILE A 382 -13.71 -15.22 -2.86
N GLU A 383 -14.07 -15.66 -1.65
CA GLU A 383 -13.19 -15.66 -0.48
C GLU A 383 -11.87 -16.39 -0.74
N LYS A 384 -11.92 -17.60 -1.31
CA LYS A 384 -10.73 -18.39 -1.66
C LYS A 384 -9.79 -17.61 -2.57
N HIS A 385 -10.30 -16.96 -3.61
CA HIS A 385 -9.48 -16.16 -4.52
C HIS A 385 -8.93 -14.89 -3.86
N CYS A 386 -9.72 -14.24 -3.00
CA CYS A 386 -9.25 -13.12 -2.18
C CYS A 386 -8.07 -13.54 -1.28
N GLN A 387 -8.19 -14.67 -0.58
CA GLN A 387 -7.15 -15.19 0.31
C GLN A 387 -5.86 -15.54 -0.44
N GLN A 388 -5.96 -16.11 -1.64
CA GLN A 388 -4.79 -16.37 -2.51
C GLN A 388 -4.04 -15.08 -2.87
N LEU A 389 -4.76 -13.97 -3.04
CA LEU A 389 -4.20 -12.65 -3.31
C LEU A 389 -3.74 -11.90 -2.04
N GLY A 390 -3.89 -12.51 -0.86
CA GLY A 390 -3.54 -11.90 0.43
C GLY A 390 -4.55 -10.88 0.94
N LEU A 391 -5.79 -10.91 0.44
CA LEU A 391 -6.88 -10.06 0.92
C LEU A 391 -7.59 -10.71 2.10
N ASN A 392 -7.99 -9.89 3.06
CA ASN A 392 -8.78 -10.32 4.22
C ASN A 392 -10.25 -10.25 3.87
N THR A 393 -10.99 -11.26 4.32
CA THR A 393 -12.38 -11.44 3.93
C THR A 393 -13.26 -11.61 5.14
N GLU A 394 -14.48 -11.10 5.05
CA GLU A 394 -15.56 -11.46 5.95
C GLU A 394 -16.83 -11.74 5.16
N LEU A 395 -17.51 -12.82 5.52
CA LEU A 395 -18.76 -13.26 4.90
C LEU A 395 -19.93 -12.84 5.77
N ARG A 396 -20.91 -12.15 5.18
CA ARG A 396 -22.11 -11.70 5.88
C ARG A 396 -23.36 -12.05 5.07
N VAL A 397 -24.45 -12.37 5.78
CA VAL A 397 -25.76 -12.60 5.18
C VAL A 397 -26.66 -11.42 5.53
N THR A 398 -27.19 -10.75 4.51
CA THR A 398 -28.20 -9.71 4.69
C THR A 398 -28.98 -9.49 3.41
N SER A 399 -30.25 -9.08 3.52
CA SER A 399 -31.13 -8.91 2.37
C SER A 399 -31.65 -7.49 2.29
N ALA A 400 -31.32 -6.79 1.20
CA ALA A 400 -31.88 -5.46 0.92
C ALA A 400 -33.40 -5.46 0.75
N HIS A 401 -34.02 -6.61 0.44
CA HIS A 401 -35.47 -6.74 0.26
C HIS A 401 -36.20 -7.14 1.54
N LYS A 402 -35.60 -7.99 2.39
CA LYS A 402 -36.24 -8.52 3.61
C LYS A 402 -35.79 -7.85 4.90
N GLY A 403 -34.70 -7.09 4.85
CA GLY A 403 -34.04 -6.49 6.01
C GLY A 403 -33.16 -5.31 5.60
N THR A 404 -33.75 -4.32 4.94
CA THR A 404 -33.05 -3.14 4.43
C THR A 404 -32.33 -2.37 5.54
N GLU A 405 -33.01 -2.13 6.66
CA GLU A 405 -32.41 -1.43 7.81
C GLU A 405 -31.19 -2.17 8.37
N GLU A 406 -31.27 -3.49 8.50
CA GLU A 406 -30.15 -4.31 8.97
C GLU A 406 -29.00 -4.29 7.96
N THR A 407 -29.29 -4.33 6.66
CA THR A 407 -28.28 -4.12 5.61
C THR A 407 -27.54 -2.80 5.80
N ILE A 408 -28.27 -1.71 6.00
CA ILE A 408 -27.68 -0.38 6.21
C ILE A 408 -26.85 -0.34 7.51
N LYS A 409 -27.32 -0.94 8.61
CA LYS A 409 -26.56 -1.03 9.87
C LYS A 409 -25.24 -1.77 9.69
N ILE A 410 -25.26 -2.89 8.98
CA ILE A 410 -24.04 -3.66 8.65
C ILE A 410 -23.07 -2.82 7.82
N VAL A 411 -23.56 -2.13 6.78
CA VAL A 411 -22.73 -1.26 5.94
C VAL A 411 -22.10 -0.13 6.76
N ARG A 412 -22.89 0.54 7.62
CA ARG A 412 -22.40 1.62 8.51
C ARG A 412 -21.36 1.14 9.51
N TYR A 413 -21.49 -0.09 10.02
CA TYR A 413 -20.46 -0.69 10.86
C TYR A 413 -19.13 -0.79 10.11
N TYR A 414 -19.12 -1.35 8.90
CA TYR A 414 -17.87 -1.52 8.14
C TYR A 414 -17.25 -0.20 7.67
N GLU A 415 -18.06 0.78 7.27
CA GLU A 415 -17.58 2.12 6.88
C GLU A 415 -16.81 2.84 7.99
N SER A 416 -17.15 2.53 9.24
CA SER A 416 -16.58 3.17 10.42
C SER A 416 -15.29 2.54 10.92
N LEU A 417 -14.88 1.41 10.33
CA LEU A 417 -13.65 0.73 10.69
C LEU A 417 -12.45 1.55 10.21
N PRO A 418 -11.33 1.57 10.96
CA PRO A 418 -10.12 2.29 10.58
C PRO A 418 -9.29 1.51 9.53
N VAL A 419 -9.96 0.79 8.61
CA VAL A 419 -9.34 0.00 7.53
C VAL A 419 -10.05 0.31 6.22
N LYS A 420 -9.38 0.05 5.08
CA LYS A 420 -9.97 0.22 3.75
C LYS A 420 -10.95 -0.92 3.50
N VAL A 421 -12.22 -0.59 3.26
CA VAL A 421 -13.26 -1.60 3.02
C VAL A 421 -13.71 -1.57 1.57
N VAL A 422 -13.81 -2.76 0.95
CA VAL A 422 -14.46 -2.97 -0.35
C VAL A 422 -15.60 -3.96 -0.15
N PHE A 423 -16.80 -3.62 -0.64
CA PHE A 423 -17.95 -4.51 -0.58
C PHE A 423 -18.06 -5.34 -1.85
N ILE A 424 -18.33 -6.63 -1.69
CA ILE A 424 -18.76 -7.51 -2.78
C ILE A 424 -20.20 -7.94 -2.49
N ALA A 425 -21.13 -7.52 -3.33
CA ALA A 425 -22.54 -7.85 -3.22
C ALA A 425 -22.88 -9.08 -4.09
N VAL A 426 -23.38 -10.14 -3.44
CA VAL A 426 -23.78 -11.40 -4.07
C VAL A 426 -25.28 -11.58 -3.90
N ALA A 427 -26.05 -11.34 -4.95
CA ALA A 427 -27.50 -11.55 -4.93
C ALA A 427 -27.97 -12.13 -6.28
N GLY A 428 -28.63 -13.28 -6.25
CA GLY A 428 -29.28 -13.86 -7.42
C GLY A 428 -30.60 -13.17 -7.77
N ARG A 429 -31.13 -13.46 -8.96
CA ARG A 429 -32.38 -12.86 -9.49
C ARG A 429 -32.22 -11.33 -9.64
N SER A 430 -33.16 -10.56 -9.07
CA SER A 430 -33.10 -9.10 -9.05
C SER A 430 -32.20 -8.60 -7.92
N ASN A 431 -30.97 -8.23 -8.26
CA ASN A 431 -29.97 -7.71 -7.33
C ASN A 431 -30.33 -6.31 -6.84
N GLY A 432 -31.07 -6.22 -5.73
CA GLY A 432 -31.25 -4.98 -4.98
C GLY A 432 -30.13 -4.71 -3.98
N LEU A 433 -29.33 -5.71 -3.63
CA LEU A 433 -28.33 -5.61 -2.56
C LEU A 433 -27.19 -4.65 -2.93
N GLY A 434 -26.60 -4.82 -4.11
CA GLY A 434 -25.54 -3.96 -4.60
C GLY A 434 -25.93 -2.49 -4.73
N PRO A 435 -27.03 -2.17 -5.45
CA PRO A 435 -27.55 -0.81 -5.54
C PRO A 435 -27.84 -0.16 -4.18
N VAL A 436 -28.47 -0.89 -3.24
CA VAL A 436 -28.75 -0.37 -1.89
C VAL A 436 -27.47 -0.05 -1.13
N ILE A 437 -26.45 -0.91 -1.18
CA ILE A 437 -25.15 -0.64 -0.55
C ILE A 437 -24.50 0.59 -1.22
N SER A 438 -24.48 0.65 -2.56
CA SER A 438 -23.84 1.74 -3.30
C SER A 438 -24.51 3.10 -3.08
N GLY A 439 -25.82 3.14 -2.89
CA GLY A 439 -26.54 4.40 -2.61
C GLY A 439 -26.33 4.90 -1.19
N ASN A 440 -25.98 4.00 -0.27
CA ASN A 440 -25.80 4.33 1.14
C ASN A 440 -24.33 4.44 1.56
N SER A 441 -23.39 4.01 0.73
CA SER A 441 -21.96 3.96 1.02
C SER A 441 -21.08 4.70 0.02
N PRO A 442 -20.14 5.55 0.46
CA PRO A 442 -19.12 6.12 -0.41
C PRO A 442 -17.99 5.12 -0.73
N LEU A 443 -18.03 3.89 -0.22
CA LEU A 443 -17.03 2.86 -0.46
C LEU A 443 -17.28 2.10 -1.77
N PRO A 444 -16.25 1.47 -2.37
CA PRO A 444 -16.43 0.67 -3.59
C PRO A 444 -17.36 -0.53 -3.37
N VAL A 445 -18.29 -0.71 -4.31
CA VAL A 445 -19.22 -1.84 -4.34
C VAL A 445 -19.07 -2.59 -5.66
N ILE A 446 -18.81 -3.89 -5.55
CA ILE A 446 -18.67 -4.82 -6.67
C ILE A 446 -19.84 -5.80 -6.64
N ASN A 447 -20.68 -5.78 -7.66
CA ASN A 447 -21.70 -6.80 -7.89
C ASN A 447 -21.02 -8.04 -8.46
N CYS A 448 -21.21 -9.18 -7.80
CA CYS A 448 -20.83 -10.50 -8.30
C CYS A 448 -22.04 -11.44 -8.16
N PRO A 449 -23.07 -11.29 -9.01
CA PRO A 449 -24.28 -12.09 -8.92
C PRO A 449 -23.99 -13.58 -9.19
N PRO A 450 -24.60 -14.52 -8.44
CA PRO A 450 -24.48 -15.96 -8.69
C PRO A 450 -25.36 -16.37 -9.88
N LEU A 451 -24.96 -15.95 -11.08
CA LEU A 451 -25.72 -16.15 -12.31
C LEU A 451 -25.79 -17.63 -12.69
N LYS A 452 -26.95 -18.03 -13.23
CA LYS A 452 -27.20 -19.37 -13.78
C LYS A 452 -27.43 -19.26 -15.28
N ALA A 453 -27.02 -20.29 -16.03
CA ALA A 453 -27.07 -20.30 -17.49
C ALA A 453 -28.48 -20.05 -18.06
N ASP A 454 -29.53 -20.45 -17.34
CA ASP A 454 -30.94 -20.31 -17.75
C ASP A 454 -31.52 -18.90 -17.59
N ASN A 455 -30.90 -18.03 -16.79
CA ASN A 455 -31.43 -16.70 -16.48
C ASN A 455 -30.39 -15.57 -16.60
N VAL A 456 -29.19 -15.88 -17.09
CA VAL A 456 -28.04 -14.96 -17.14
C VAL A 456 -28.37 -13.66 -17.88
N ASP A 457 -29.06 -13.75 -19.02
CA ASP A 457 -29.41 -12.60 -19.88
C ASP A 457 -30.46 -11.67 -19.29
N ARG A 458 -31.16 -12.10 -18.23
CA ARG A 458 -32.17 -11.29 -17.53
C ARG A 458 -31.61 -10.74 -16.23
N ASP A 459 -31.06 -11.62 -15.39
CA ASP A 459 -30.72 -11.28 -14.02
C ASP A 459 -29.51 -10.33 -13.93
N VAL A 460 -28.56 -10.41 -14.89
CA VAL A 460 -27.37 -9.53 -14.93
C VAL A 460 -27.72 -8.05 -15.04
N TRP A 461 -28.82 -7.72 -15.73
CA TRP A 461 -29.24 -6.32 -15.93
C TRP A 461 -29.61 -5.62 -14.64
N SER A 462 -30.05 -6.35 -13.61
CA SER A 462 -30.32 -5.78 -12.29
C SER A 462 -29.06 -5.26 -11.59
N SER A 463 -27.87 -5.72 -12.01
CA SER A 463 -26.57 -5.24 -11.50
C SER A 463 -25.94 -4.15 -12.37
N LEU A 464 -26.31 -4.08 -13.66
CA LEU A 464 -25.74 -3.15 -14.64
C LEU A 464 -26.57 -1.87 -14.81
N ASN A 465 -27.89 -2.02 -14.94
CA ASN A 465 -28.81 -0.93 -15.19
C ASN A 465 -29.30 -0.36 -13.85
N VAL A 466 -28.47 0.50 -13.28
CA VAL A 466 -28.70 1.12 -11.97
C VAL A 466 -29.14 2.58 -12.14
N PRO A 467 -29.96 3.12 -11.21
CA PRO A 467 -30.29 4.54 -11.18
C PRO A 467 -29.06 5.46 -11.22
N SER A 468 -29.26 6.71 -11.67
CA SER A 468 -28.24 7.76 -11.57
C SER A 468 -27.81 7.97 -10.12
N GLY A 469 -26.58 8.49 -9.94
CA GLY A 469 -26.00 8.66 -8.61
C GLY A 469 -25.42 7.38 -7.96
N LEU A 470 -25.44 6.22 -8.64
CA LEU A 470 -24.84 4.98 -8.15
C LEU A 470 -23.55 4.61 -8.90
N GLY A 471 -22.54 4.16 -8.14
CA GLY A 471 -21.21 3.82 -8.64
C GLY A 471 -20.86 2.34 -8.50
N CYS A 472 -21.82 1.44 -8.25
CA CYS A 472 -21.53 0.01 -8.20
C CYS A 472 -21.12 -0.52 -9.56
N SER A 473 -20.06 -1.33 -9.57
CA SER A 473 -19.57 -1.99 -10.77
C SER A 473 -19.98 -3.46 -10.79
N THR A 474 -19.97 -4.09 -11.96
CA THR A 474 -20.37 -5.50 -12.11
C THR A 474 -19.25 -6.34 -12.69
N VAL A 475 -19.04 -7.52 -12.09
CA VAL A 475 -18.25 -8.63 -12.60
C VAL A 475 -19.09 -9.91 -12.49
N VAL A 476 -18.88 -10.90 -13.35
CA VAL A 476 -19.73 -12.11 -13.38
C VAL A 476 -19.07 -13.36 -12.79
N TYR A 477 -17.75 -13.34 -12.59
CA TYR A 477 -16.98 -14.48 -12.08
C TYR A 477 -16.41 -14.23 -10.69
N PRO A 478 -16.45 -15.23 -9.78
CA PRO A 478 -15.85 -15.12 -8.45
C PRO A 478 -14.38 -14.69 -8.43
N GLU A 479 -13.57 -15.23 -9.35
CA GLU A 479 -12.15 -14.85 -9.47
C GLU A 479 -12.00 -13.38 -9.91
N ALA A 480 -12.82 -12.92 -10.86
CA ALA A 480 -12.80 -11.54 -11.34
C ALA A 480 -13.19 -10.55 -10.22
N ALA A 481 -14.12 -10.91 -9.33
CA ALA A 481 -14.45 -10.10 -8.16
C ALA A 481 -13.29 -9.96 -7.18
N ALA A 482 -12.58 -11.06 -6.89
CA ALA A 482 -11.38 -11.04 -6.07
C ALA A 482 -10.25 -10.23 -6.71
N LEU A 483 -10.06 -10.37 -8.03
CA LEU A 483 -9.06 -9.60 -8.78
C LEU A 483 -9.38 -8.11 -8.79
N ASN A 484 -10.62 -7.73 -9.07
CA ASN A 484 -11.05 -6.33 -9.05
C ASN A 484 -10.84 -5.70 -7.66
N ALA A 485 -11.23 -6.40 -6.59
CA ALA A 485 -10.97 -5.99 -5.22
C ALA A 485 -9.45 -5.84 -4.94
N ALA A 486 -8.63 -6.79 -5.40
CA ALA A 486 -7.18 -6.70 -5.28
C ALA A 486 -6.59 -5.53 -6.07
N ASN A 487 -7.10 -5.23 -7.28
CA ASN A 487 -6.64 -4.09 -8.09
C ASN A 487 -6.88 -2.78 -7.33
N ILE A 488 -8.04 -2.64 -6.69
CA ILE A 488 -8.41 -1.48 -5.88
C ILE A 488 -7.47 -1.34 -4.68
N VAL A 489 -7.30 -2.40 -3.89
CA VAL A 489 -6.41 -2.39 -2.71
C VAL A 489 -4.95 -2.16 -3.10
N GLY A 490 -4.51 -2.74 -4.23
CA GLY A 490 -3.16 -2.64 -4.77
C GLY A 490 -2.70 -1.22 -5.11
N LEU A 491 -3.61 -0.25 -5.24
CA LEU A 491 -3.26 1.17 -5.36
C LEU A 491 -2.52 1.73 -4.13
N SER A 492 -2.70 1.11 -2.97
CA SER A 492 -2.13 1.59 -1.71
C SER A 492 -1.36 0.52 -0.92
N ASN A 493 -1.44 -0.75 -1.35
CA ASN A 493 -0.75 -1.87 -0.72
C ASN A 493 0.13 -2.58 -1.76
N TYR A 494 1.45 -2.37 -1.68
CA TYR A 494 2.37 -2.90 -2.69
C TYR A 494 2.50 -4.43 -2.66
N ILE A 495 2.18 -5.11 -1.55
CA ILE A 495 2.19 -6.57 -1.48
C ILE A 495 1.06 -7.14 -2.34
N VAL A 496 -0.16 -6.61 -2.19
CA VAL A 496 -1.30 -7.01 -3.01
C VAL A 496 -1.04 -6.70 -4.49
N TRP A 497 -0.50 -5.52 -4.78
CA TRP A 497 -0.06 -5.14 -6.13
C TRP A 497 0.96 -6.13 -6.71
N SER A 498 1.94 -6.55 -5.90
CA SER A 498 2.99 -7.48 -6.32
C SER A 498 2.43 -8.88 -6.59
N LYS A 499 1.48 -9.34 -5.76
CA LYS A 499 0.79 -10.62 -5.96
C LYS A 499 -0.05 -10.63 -7.24
N LEU A 500 -0.68 -9.51 -7.59
CA LEU A 500 -1.36 -9.37 -8.89
C LEU A 500 -0.37 -9.52 -10.06
N ARG A 501 0.81 -8.89 -9.96
CA ARG A 501 1.85 -9.00 -10.98
C ARG A 501 2.46 -10.39 -11.09
N VAL A 502 2.68 -11.08 -9.97
CA VAL A 502 3.10 -12.48 -9.94
C VAL A 502 2.04 -13.36 -10.61
N LYS A 503 0.75 -13.16 -10.29
CA LYS A 503 -0.35 -13.91 -10.94
C LYS A 503 -0.41 -13.67 -12.45
N GLN A 504 -0.14 -12.45 -12.92
CA GLN A 504 -0.03 -12.15 -14.35
C GLN A 504 1.11 -12.95 -15.01
N LEU A 505 2.28 -13.03 -14.36
CA LEU A 505 3.39 -13.86 -14.81
C LEU A 505 3.03 -15.36 -14.80
N ASP A 506 2.41 -15.86 -13.74
CA ASP A 506 2.02 -17.26 -13.62
C ASP A 506 1.00 -17.68 -14.68
N ASN A 507 0.02 -16.81 -14.97
CA ASN A 507 -0.93 -17.01 -16.06
C ASN A 507 -0.20 -17.10 -17.40
N TYR A 508 0.75 -16.19 -17.65
CA TYR A 508 1.57 -16.21 -18.86
C TYR A 508 2.38 -17.51 -19.00
N VAL A 509 3.11 -17.90 -17.95
CA VAL A 509 3.91 -19.13 -17.92
C VAL A 509 3.03 -20.36 -18.17
N SER A 510 1.85 -20.40 -17.56
CA SER A 510 0.89 -21.51 -17.72
C SER A 510 0.37 -21.59 -19.15
N SER A 511 0.05 -20.46 -19.77
CA SER A 511 -0.37 -20.40 -21.18
C SER A 511 0.73 -20.86 -22.14
N GLN A 512 1.98 -20.48 -21.89
CA GLN A 512 3.11 -20.96 -22.71
C GLN A 512 3.26 -22.47 -22.61
N LYS A 513 3.28 -23.04 -21.40
CA LYS A 513 3.37 -24.50 -21.20
C LYS A 513 2.25 -25.25 -21.93
N LYS A 514 1.02 -24.75 -21.86
CA LYS A 514 -0.13 -25.36 -22.58
C LYS A 514 0.06 -25.32 -24.09
N TYR A 515 0.51 -24.18 -24.63
CA TYR A 515 0.78 -24.04 -26.07
C TYR A 515 1.80 -25.07 -26.57
N PHE A 516 2.87 -25.32 -25.80
CA PHE A 516 3.86 -26.36 -26.14
C PHE A 516 3.27 -27.77 -26.12
N VAL A 517 2.48 -28.11 -25.10
CA VAL A 517 1.80 -29.43 -25.01
C VAL A 517 0.86 -29.63 -26.21
N ASP A 518 0.08 -28.62 -26.56
CA ASP A 518 -0.87 -28.68 -27.68
C ASP A 518 -0.15 -28.81 -29.04
N GLN A 519 0.99 -28.14 -29.23
CA GLN A 519 1.81 -28.29 -30.43
C GLN A 519 2.44 -29.69 -30.52
N HIS A 520 2.99 -30.20 -29.41
CA HIS A 520 3.55 -31.56 -29.37
C HIS A 520 2.50 -32.64 -29.65
N ALA A 521 1.28 -32.50 -29.11
CA ALA A 521 0.16 -33.39 -29.39
C ALA A 521 -0.25 -33.36 -30.87
N LYS A 522 -0.20 -32.20 -31.53
CA LYS A 522 -0.47 -32.06 -32.96
C LYS A 522 0.64 -32.64 -33.84
N THR A 523 1.91 -32.48 -33.46
CA THR A 523 3.06 -33.05 -34.20
C THR A 523 3.28 -34.54 -33.96
N ALA A 524 2.75 -35.10 -32.87
CA ALA A 524 2.78 -36.54 -32.58
C ALA A 524 1.75 -37.35 -33.40
N SER A 525 0.87 -36.69 -34.16
CA SER A 525 -0.10 -37.33 -35.07
C SER A 525 0.03 -36.81 -36.50
N PRO A 526 1.03 -37.30 -37.26
CA PRO A 526 0.77 -37.57 -38.68
C PRO A 526 1.48 -38.83 -39.22
N ILE A 527 1.47 -39.95 -38.48
CA ILE A 527 1.91 -41.27 -39.03
C ILE A 527 0.72 -42.14 -39.49
N ALA A 528 -0.53 -41.85 -39.07
CA ALA A 528 -1.69 -42.71 -39.37
C ALA A 528 -2.70 -42.15 -40.40
N LYS A 529 -2.42 -41.04 -41.09
CA LYS A 529 -3.34 -40.44 -42.09
C LYS A 529 -2.68 -40.05 -43.41
N ARG A 530 -1.63 -40.78 -43.82
CA ARG A 530 -0.99 -40.63 -45.14
C ARG A 530 -1.28 -41.81 -46.07
N GLU A 531 -2.51 -42.30 -46.05
CA GLU A 531 -3.09 -43.05 -47.17
C GLU A 531 -4.54 -42.59 -47.31
N LYS A 532 -4.93 -42.21 -48.53
CA LYS A 532 -6.22 -41.63 -48.94
C LYS A 532 -6.32 -40.10 -48.86
N MET A 533 -5.63 -39.42 -49.76
CA MET A 533 -6.30 -38.46 -50.64
C MET A 533 -5.44 -38.23 -51.88
N LYS A 534 -5.91 -38.81 -53.00
CA LYS A 534 -5.38 -38.57 -54.34
C LYS A 534 -5.67 -37.11 -54.72
N VAL A 535 -4.65 -36.47 -55.25
CA VAL A 535 -4.65 -35.19 -55.94
C VAL A 535 -5.58 -35.29 -57.16
N ASN A 536 -6.46 -34.29 -57.32
CA ASN A 536 -7.05 -33.94 -58.61
C ASN A 536 -6.83 -32.43 -58.79
N CYS A 537 -5.82 -32.08 -59.58
CA CYS A 537 -5.66 -30.73 -60.13
C CYS A 537 -6.47 -30.65 -61.42
N GLN A 538 -7.29 -29.61 -61.55
CA GLN A 538 -7.72 -29.10 -62.85
C GLN A 538 -7.63 -27.58 -62.88
N GLU A 539 -7.34 -27.11 -64.08
CA GLU A 539 -6.72 -25.86 -64.51
C GLU A 539 -7.70 -24.69 -64.69
N GLY A 540 -7.12 -23.49 -64.84
CA GLY A 540 -7.71 -22.32 -65.50
C GLY A 540 -7.74 -21.08 -64.60
N GLY A 541 -7.12 -19.95 -64.91
CA GLY A 541 -6.45 -19.51 -66.13
C GLY A 541 -5.71 -18.19 -65.89
N ILE A 542 -4.81 -17.88 -66.82
CA ILE A 542 -3.85 -16.77 -66.83
C ILE A 542 -4.49 -15.59 -67.57
N TYR A 543 -4.26 -14.35 -67.10
CA TYR A 543 -4.11 -13.17 -67.97
C TYR A 543 -3.14 -12.17 -67.35
N GLU A 544 -2.16 -11.77 -68.17
CA GLU A 544 -1.07 -10.82 -67.90
C GLU A 544 -1.49 -9.36 -68.17
N GLY A 545 -0.75 -8.38 -67.63
CA GLY A 545 -0.67 -7.04 -68.22
C GLY A 545 -0.29 -5.87 -67.31
N GLY A 546 1.02 -5.60 -67.16
CA GLY A 546 1.67 -4.27 -67.31
C GLY A 546 1.41 -3.09 -66.33
N PRO A 547 2.46 -2.47 -65.75
CA PRO A 547 2.42 -1.16 -65.02
C PRO A 547 2.55 0.02 -66.02
N PRO A 548 2.24 1.32 -65.72
CA PRO A 548 2.98 2.14 -64.73
C PRO A 548 2.28 3.42 -64.15
N GLN A 549 3.04 4.12 -63.28
CA GLN A 549 3.24 5.59 -63.21
C GLN A 549 2.42 6.53 -62.28
N SER A 550 3.14 7.60 -61.91
CA SER A 550 2.81 8.87 -61.20
C SER A 550 2.92 8.84 -59.67
N ASP A 551 3.48 9.82 -58.97
CA ASP A 551 4.34 10.96 -59.32
C ASP A 551 4.97 11.47 -58.01
N LEU A 552 6.25 11.83 -58.05
CA LEU A 552 6.99 12.50 -56.97
C LEU A 552 7.53 13.83 -57.51
N SER A 553 7.00 14.94 -57.01
CA SER A 553 7.50 16.34 -57.05
C SER A 553 6.38 17.18 -56.38
N ASP A 554 6.57 18.04 -55.39
CA ASP A 554 7.42 19.22 -55.25
C ASP A 554 7.47 19.61 -53.74
N VAL A 555 8.60 19.92 -53.09
CA VAL A 555 9.46 21.12 -53.15
C VAL A 555 9.01 22.26 -52.17
N TYR A 556 9.87 22.45 -51.16
CA TYR A 556 10.32 23.68 -50.47
C TYR A 556 9.69 24.25 -49.18
N LEU A 557 10.57 24.21 -48.17
CA LEU A 557 10.89 25.20 -47.13
C LEU A 557 10.50 26.67 -47.42
N SER A 558 9.96 27.33 -46.39
CA SER A 558 10.09 28.77 -46.21
C SER A 558 10.28 29.13 -44.73
N THR A 559 11.03 30.21 -44.52
CA THR A 559 11.70 30.66 -43.29
C THR A 559 11.07 31.95 -42.76
N LEU A 560 11.44 32.32 -41.51
CA LEU A 560 11.29 33.62 -40.80
C LEU A 560 9.93 33.85 -40.11
N ALA A 561 9.80 34.54 -38.97
CA ALA A 561 10.63 35.04 -37.87
C ALA A 561 9.67 35.87 -36.97
N LEU A 562 10.18 36.40 -35.83
CA LEU A 562 9.57 37.37 -34.88
C LEU A 562 8.81 36.70 -33.71
N ASN A 563 8.95 37.08 -32.44
CA ASN A 563 9.69 38.17 -31.81
C ASN A 563 9.89 37.85 -30.33
N VAL A 564 11.10 38.07 -29.81
CA VAL A 564 11.40 38.16 -28.39
C VAL A 564 11.78 39.61 -28.12
N PRO A 565 11.22 40.28 -27.09
CA PRO A 565 11.86 41.46 -26.54
C PRO A 565 12.56 41.09 -25.23
N SER A 566 13.86 41.35 -25.20
CA SER A 566 14.63 41.49 -23.97
C SER A 566 15.11 42.94 -23.83
N THR A 567 15.41 43.28 -22.58
CA THR A 567 16.32 44.35 -22.10
C THR A 567 15.69 45.71 -21.73
N TRP A 568 16.16 46.52 -20.76
CA TRP A 568 17.39 46.62 -19.94
C TRP A 568 17.10 47.23 -18.54
N ILE A 569 18.09 47.04 -17.66
CA ILE A 569 18.38 47.44 -16.27
C ILE A 569 18.22 48.94 -15.91
N LYS A 570 17.84 49.24 -14.64
CA LYS A 570 18.53 50.22 -13.76
C LYS A 570 18.18 50.08 -12.27
N SER A 571 19.24 50.10 -11.46
CA SER A 571 19.33 50.17 -10.00
C SER A 571 19.33 51.61 -9.49
N GLU A 572 18.90 51.84 -8.24
CA GLU A 572 19.45 52.73 -7.18
C GLU A 572 18.41 52.78 -6.03
N LYS A 573 18.67 52.32 -4.80
CA LYS A 573 19.49 52.84 -3.68
C LYS A 573 18.93 54.05 -2.92
N ASP A 574 18.78 53.80 -1.61
CA ASP A 574 18.96 54.66 -0.43
C ASP A 574 17.91 55.73 -0.03
N ALA A 575 17.27 55.46 1.12
CA ALA A 575 17.10 56.31 2.32
C ALA A 575 15.94 55.69 3.14
N GLY A 576 16.08 55.23 4.39
CA GLY A 576 16.76 55.88 5.51
C GLY A 576 15.72 56.73 6.25
N ASP A 577 15.08 56.15 7.27
CA ASP A 577 14.81 56.81 8.56
C ASP A 577 14.11 55.85 9.53
N GLY A 578 14.72 55.67 10.70
CA GLY A 578 14.11 55.02 11.84
C GLY A 578 13.28 55.99 12.68
N ILE A 579 12.59 55.46 13.69
CA ILE A 579 12.65 55.89 15.10
C ILE A 579 11.48 55.29 15.91
N ALA A 580 11.85 54.84 17.12
CA ALA A 580 11.10 54.74 18.37
C ALA A 580 10.03 53.65 18.59
N VAL A 581 10.48 52.68 19.39
CA VAL A 581 9.75 52.09 20.52
C VAL A 581 9.23 53.20 21.47
N SER A 582 7.94 53.20 21.81
CA SER A 582 7.51 53.69 23.14
C SER A 582 6.13 53.15 23.60
N ARG A 583 6.19 52.54 24.78
CA ARG A 583 5.25 52.48 25.93
C ARG A 583 3.73 52.69 25.74
N VAL A 584 3.02 51.67 26.25
CA VAL A 584 1.86 51.70 27.17
C VAL A 584 1.38 53.09 27.60
N ALA A 585 0.11 53.38 27.31
CA ALA A 585 -0.72 54.29 28.10
C ALA A 585 -2.20 53.86 28.06
N SER A 586 -2.77 53.69 29.24
CA SER A 586 -4.19 53.51 29.54
C SER A 586 -5.06 54.65 29.01
N VAL A 587 -6.29 54.37 28.55
CA VAL A 587 -7.33 55.39 28.40
C VAL A 587 -8.68 54.92 28.92
N ARG A 588 -9.26 55.80 29.74
CA ARG A 588 -10.58 55.75 30.40
C ARG A 588 -11.74 55.97 29.41
N ARG A 589 -12.91 55.46 29.81
CA ARG A 589 -14.26 55.69 29.25
C ARG A 589 -14.59 57.17 28.95
N LYS A 590 -15.07 57.46 27.73
CA LYS A 590 -16.46 57.86 27.38
C LYS A 590 -16.57 58.34 25.92
N SER A 591 -17.79 58.21 25.38
CA SER A 591 -18.40 58.71 24.12
C SER A 591 -18.08 58.03 22.78
N ASN A 592 -19.12 57.36 22.25
CA ASN A 592 -19.42 56.94 20.86
C ASN A 592 -18.29 57.05 19.82
N PHE A 593 -17.56 55.96 19.62
CA PHE A 593 -16.64 55.78 18.50
C PHE A 593 -17.24 54.81 17.48
N GLU A 594 -17.07 55.11 16.19
CA GLU A 594 -17.21 54.13 15.11
C GLU A 594 -16.16 53.02 15.35
N ILE A 595 -16.61 51.81 15.68
CA ILE A 595 -15.74 50.65 15.92
C ILE A 595 -15.51 49.98 14.56
N GLY A 596 -14.25 49.92 14.12
CA GLY A 596 -13.83 49.15 12.94
C GLY A 596 -13.12 47.86 13.34
N VAL A 597 -13.24 46.81 12.53
CA VAL A 597 -12.46 45.57 12.64
C VAL A 597 -11.74 45.33 11.32
N GLY A 598 -10.42 45.55 11.31
CA GLY A 598 -9.63 45.54 10.08
C GLY A 598 -10.09 46.62 9.10
N GLU A 599 -10.37 46.23 7.85
CA GLU A 599 -10.90 47.11 6.80
C GLU A 599 -12.42 47.38 6.93
N TYR A 600 -13.11 46.68 7.83
CA TYR A 600 -14.57 46.72 7.93
C TYR A 600 -15.05 47.74 8.96
N LYS A 601 -15.97 48.62 8.54
CA LYS A 601 -16.74 49.47 9.44
C LYS A 601 -17.89 48.66 10.03
N LEU A 602 -17.98 48.55 11.35
CA LEU A 602 -19.04 47.77 11.99
C LEU A 602 -20.34 48.58 12.07
N GLY A 603 -21.45 47.92 11.78
CA GLY A 603 -22.79 48.40 12.09
C GLY A 603 -23.17 48.11 13.55
N PRO A 604 -24.46 48.20 13.88
CA PRO A 604 -24.98 47.84 15.20
C PRO A 604 -24.59 46.43 15.64
N LEU A 605 -24.41 46.24 16.95
CA LEU A 605 -24.22 44.94 17.56
C LEU A 605 -25.56 44.18 17.51
N ILE A 606 -25.56 43.00 16.89
CA ILE A 606 -26.72 42.12 16.76
C ILE A 606 -26.83 41.21 17.99
N VAL A 607 -25.72 40.55 18.35
CA VAL A 607 -25.66 39.57 19.43
C VAL A 607 -24.37 39.73 20.22
N GLU A 608 -24.48 39.80 21.54
CA GLU A 608 -23.36 39.68 22.47
C GLU A 608 -23.40 38.31 23.18
N GLY A 609 -22.46 37.43 22.85
CA GLY A 609 -22.34 36.10 23.44
C GLY A 609 -21.21 36.00 24.46
N LYS A 610 -21.11 34.83 25.12
CA LYS A 610 -20.08 34.55 26.14
C LYS A 610 -18.64 34.61 25.58
N THR A 611 -18.46 34.27 24.31
CA THR A 611 -17.15 34.14 23.66
C THR A 611 -17.04 34.87 22.31
N LYS A 612 -18.11 35.50 21.84
CA LYS A 612 -18.19 36.12 20.51
C LYS A 612 -19.19 37.28 20.48
N GLN A 613 -18.97 38.22 19.57
CA GLN A 613 -19.87 39.33 19.26
C GLN A 613 -20.21 39.29 17.77
N VAL A 614 -21.46 39.58 17.41
CA VAL A 614 -21.93 39.59 16.02
C VAL A 614 -22.40 40.99 15.67
N TYR A 615 -21.82 41.57 14.63
CA TYR A 615 -22.12 42.93 14.16
C TYR A 615 -22.75 42.92 12.77
N GLU A 616 -23.65 43.86 12.52
CA GLU A 616 -24.13 44.13 11.16
C GLU A 616 -22.99 44.63 10.28
N LEU A 617 -23.03 44.28 9.00
CA LEU A 617 -22.12 44.82 8.00
C LEU A 617 -22.83 45.92 7.18
N PRO A 618 -22.50 47.20 7.37
CA PRO A 618 -23.15 48.31 6.66
C PRO A 618 -23.03 48.13 5.14
N GLY A 619 -24.15 48.24 4.43
CA GLY A 619 -24.20 48.05 2.98
C GLY A 619 -24.28 46.59 2.51
N SER A 620 -24.38 45.62 3.43
CA SER A 620 -24.56 44.20 3.11
C SER A 620 -25.55 43.55 4.07
N PRO A 621 -26.87 43.69 3.86
CA PRO A 621 -27.90 43.24 4.81
C PRO A 621 -27.91 41.72 5.04
N ASP A 622 -27.40 40.95 4.07
CA ASP A 622 -27.30 39.50 4.11
C ASP A 622 -26.01 38.99 4.77
N LEU A 623 -25.13 39.89 5.25
CA LEU A 623 -23.84 39.56 5.85
C LEU A 623 -23.70 40.14 7.26
N CYS A 624 -22.90 39.47 8.08
CA CYS A 624 -22.49 39.95 9.39
C CYS A 624 -21.00 39.65 9.65
N ILE A 625 -20.44 40.28 10.68
CA ILE A 625 -19.09 40.00 11.17
C ILE A 625 -19.19 39.31 12.52
N LEU A 626 -18.56 38.14 12.64
CA LEU A 626 -18.38 37.44 13.91
C LEU A 626 -16.97 37.76 14.44
N LEU A 627 -16.92 38.38 15.62
CA LEU A 627 -15.71 38.73 16.35
C LEU A 627 -15.55 37.79 17.54
N ASN A 628 -14.46 37.02 17.57
CA ASN A 628 -14.13 36.18 18.72
C ASN A 628 -13.50 37.00 19.85
N THR A 629 -13.68 36.54 21.09
CA THR A 629 -13.09 37.14 22.29
C THR A 629 -12.08 36.18 22.93
N ASP A 630 -11.15 36.72 23.72
CA ASP A 630 -10.13 35.95 24.45
C ASP A 630 -10.70 35.21 25.67
N ARG A 631 -12.03 35.15 25.82
CA ARG A 631 -12.68 34.55 26.99
C ARG A 631 -12.90 33.06 26.82
N ILE A 632 -12.57 32.26 27.84
CA ILE A 632 -12.92 30.84 27.94
C ILE A 632 -13.93 30.62 29.06
N THR A 633 -14.98 29.81 28.81
CA THR A 633 -16.11 29.62 29.73
C THR A 633 -16.55 28.16 29.84
N ALA A 634 -16.99 27.68 31.01
CA ALA A 634 -17.59 26.35 31.19
C ALA A 634 -18.69 26.37 32.26
N GLY A 635 -19.61 25.39 32.23
CA GLY A 635 -20.75 25.30 33.15
C GLY A 635 -21.61 26.55 33.12
N ASP A 636 -22.16 26.86 31.94
CA ASP A 636 -22.97 28.04 31.65
C ASP A 636 -22.32 29.40 31.93
N GLY A 637 -21.01 29.43 32.13
CA GLY A 637 -20.25 30.66 32.42
C GLY A 637 -19.92 30.85 33.89
N VAL A 638 -20.33 29.91 34.77
CA VAL A 638 -19.91 29.86 36.19
C VAL A 638 -18.39 29.82 36.28
N LYS A 639 -17.74 29.09 35.38
CA LYS A 639 -16.28 29.01 35.29
C LYS A 639 -15.78 29.82 34.11
N ALA A 640 -15.25 31.02 34.33
CA ALA A 640 -14.78 31.92 33.27
C ALA A 640 -13.39 32.49 33.57
N HIS A 641 -12.52 32.53 32.56
CA HIS A 641 -11.18 33.13 32.63
C HIS A 641 -10.85 33.83 31.31
N ASP A 642 -9.93 34.79 31.37
CA ASP A 642 -9.30 35.36 30.17
C ASP A 642 -8.15 34.45 29.74
N LEU A 643 -8.08 34.16 28.45
CA LEU A 643 -7.06 33.33 27.82
C LEU A 643 -6.49 34.09 26.62
N ALA A 644 -5.40 34.83 26.86
CA ALA A 644 -4.82 35.72 25.86
C ALA A 644 -4.45 34.98 24.55
N GLY A 645 -4.98 35.48 23.43
CA GLY A 645 -4.79 34.91 22.10
C GLY A 645 -5.79 33.81 21.72
N LYS A 646 -6.72 33.41 22.61
CA LYS A 646 -7.76 32.44 22.29
C LYS A 646 -8.64 32.91 21.13
N ALA A 647 -8.97 34.20 21.03
CA ALA A 647 -9.78 34.73 19.94
C ALA A 647 -9.17 34.40 18.57
N ALA A 648 -7.85 34.56 18.45
CA ALA A 648 -7.11 34.28 17.23
C ALA A 648 -7.04 32.77 16.93
N LEU A 649 -6.78 31.95 17.97
CA LEU A 649 -6.78 30.49 17.84
C LEU A 649 -8.14 29.94 17.43
N SER A 650 -9.22 30.36 18.09
CA SER A 650 -10.61 30.02 17.74
C SER A 650 -10.93 30.42 16.30
N ASN A 651 -10.58 31.63 15.89
CA ASN A 651 -10.83 32.10 14.52
C ASN A 651 -10.03 31.30 13.47
N LYS A 652 -8.75 30.99 13.74
CA LYS A 652 -7.92 30.17 12.85
C LYS A 652 -8.51 28.75 12.73
N THR A 653 -8.92 28.12 13.82
CA THR A 653 -9.60 26.81 13.80
C THR A 653 -10.90 26.88 12.99
N ASN A 654 -11.78 27.85 13.28
CA ASN A 654 -13.04 28.05 12.56
C ASN A 654 -12.82 28.17 11.05
N ARG A 655 -11.90 29.05 10.65
CA ARG A 655 -11.54 29.25 9.25
C ARG A 655 -11.12 27.94 8.58
N LYS A 656 -10.19 27.20 9.18
CA LYS A 656 -9.68 25.94 8.62
C LYS A 656 -10.78 24.89 8.49
N VAL A 657 -11.62 24.75 9.52
CA VAL A 657 -12.75 23.82 9.50
C VAL A 657 -13.75 24.20 8.41
N PHE A 658 -14.17 25.47 8.32
CA PHE A 658 -15.09 25.91 7.27
C PHE A 658 -14.49 25.84 5.87
N GLU A 659 -13.19 26.10 5.69
CA GLU A 659 -12.48 25.88 4.42
C GLU A 659 -12.55 24.40 3.99
N ILE A 660 -12.36 23.46 4.92
CA ILE A 660 -12.51 22.01 4.64
C ILE A 660 -13.94 21.67 4.25
N LEU A 661 -14.93 22.12 5.04
CA LEU A 661 -16.35 21.85 4.81
C LEU A 661 -16.82 22.41 3.46
N ASN A 662 -16.44 23.65 3.14
CA ASN A 662 -16.75 24.26 1.84
C ASN A 662 -16.05 23.53 0.69
N ALA A 663 -14.79 23.10 0.85
CA ALA A 663 -14.05 22.37 -0.18
C ALA A 663 -14.69 21.01 -0.55
N VAL A 664 -15.41 20.39 0.38
CA VAL A 664 -16.15 19.14 0.13
C VAL A 664 -17.61 19.36 -0.29
N GLY A 665 -18.10 20.61 -0.24
CA GLY A 665 -19.44 20.99 -0.67
C GLY A 665 -20.50 21.09 0.43
N VAL A 666 -20.10 21.03 1.71
CA VAL A 666 -21.03 21.30 2.82
C VAL A 666 -21.41 22.78 2.80
N LYS A 667 -22.70 23.08 2.94
CA LYS A 667 -23.22 24.44 2.97
C LYS A 667 -22.98 25.07 4.35
N THR A 668 -22.20 26.14 4.37
CA THR A 668 -21.82 26.84 5.62
C THR A 668 -22.13 28.33 5.52
N SER A 669 -22.28 28.98 6.67
CA SER A 669 -22.45 30.43 6.75
C SER A 669 -21.14 31.21 6.51
N PHE A 670 -19.98 30.56 6.58
CA PHE A 670 -18.67 31.19 6.43
C PHE A 670 -18.44 31.71 5.01
N VAL A 671 -18.05 32.99 4.89
CA VAL A 671 -17.76 33.63 3.59
C VAL A 671 -16.27 33.80 3.38
N LYS A 672 -15.59 34.52 4.29
CA LYS A 672 -14.14 34.81 4.20
C LYS A 672 -13.57 35.29 5.53
N PRO A 673 -12.26 35.15 5.78
CA PRO A 673 -11.61 35.79 6.93
C PRO A 673 -11.69 37.33 6.86
N ALA A 674 -11.79 37.99 8.01
CA ALA A 674 -11.78 39.45 8.11
C ALA A 674 -10.50 39.96 8.80
N THR A 675 -10.15 39.38 9.96
CA THR A 675 -8.90 39.63 10.70
C THR A 675 -8.45 38.34 11.36
N ASP A 676 -7.37 38.38 12.15
CA ASP A 676 -6.94 37.22 12.94
C ASP A 676 -7.99 36.78 13.96
N VAL A 677 -8.91 37.66 14.40
CA VAL A 677 -9.92 37.38 15.43
C VAL A 677 -11.35 37.38 14.92
N ALA A 678 -11.58 37.69 13.64
CA ALA A 678 -12.92 37.83 13.07
C ALA A 678 -13.05 37.25 11.65
N PHE A 679 -14.27 36.89 11.27
CA PHE A 679 -14.62 36.48 9.91
C PHE A 679 -15.98 37.03 9.46
N VAL A 680 -16.16 37.12 8.14
CA VAL A 680 -17.43 37.49 7.50
C VAL A 680 -18.29 36.25 7.33
N SER A 681 -19.55 36.35 7.69
CA SER A 681 -20.55 35.28 7.60
C SER A 681 -21.82 35.76 6.92
N LYS A 682 -22.55 34.83 6.30
CA LYS A 682 -23.95 35.03 5.97
C LYS A 682 -24.75 35.31 7.25
N ARG A 683 -25.69 36.24 7.16
CA ARG A 683 -26.66 36.53 8.22
C ARG A 683 -27.69 35.41 8.24
N CYS A 684 -27.82 34.75 9.39
CA CYS A 684 -28.77 33.66 9.59
C CYS A 684 -29.71 33.95 10.76
N LYS A 685 -30.98 33.52 10.63
CA LYS A 685 -31.85 33.26 11.78
C LYS A 685 -31.39 31.94 12.40
N MET A 686 -30.76 32.02 13.57
CA MET A 686 -30.20 30.84 14.25
C MET A 686 -31.31 29.99 14.83
N ILE A 687 -31.21 28.67 14.64
CA ILE A 687 -32.13 27.70 15.23
C ILE A 687 -31.63 27.39 16.66
N PRO A 688 -32.46 27.53 17.71
CA PRO A 688 -32.01 27.51 19.10
C PRO A 688 -31.76 26.10 19.67
N ILE A 689 -31.15 25.23 18.88
CA ILE A 689 -30.86 23.83 19.21
C ILE A 689 -29.37 23.54 18.97
N GLU A 690 -28.82 22.63 19.75
CA GLU A 690 -27.47 22.11 19.66
C GLU A 690 -27.52 20.68 19.10
N TRP A 691 -26.89 20.45 17.96
CA TRP A 691 -26.80 19.14 17.32
C TRP A 691 -25.51 18.46 17.76
N VAL A 692 -25.63 17.47 18.64
CA VAL A 692 -24.50 16.71 19.16
C VAL A 692 -24.41 15.35 18.47
N THR A 693 -23.24 15.05 17.92
CA THR A 693 -22.97 13.76 17.26
C THR A 693 -21.79 13.07 17.95
N ARG A 694 -21.92 11.77 18.24
CA ARG A 694 -20.96 10.99 19.03
C ARG A 694 -20.52 9.71 18.35
N ARG A 695 -19.22 9.47 18.35
CA ARG A 695 -18.63 8.15 18.04
C ARG A 695 -18.49 7.29 19.28
N LEU A 696 -18.06 7.85 20.41
CA LEU A 696 -17.94 7.11 21.67
C LEU A 696 -18.85 7.68 22.77
N ALA A 697 -19.35 6.81 23.63
CA ALA A 697 -20.06 7.17 24.84
C ALA A 697 -19.09 7.78 25.86
N THR A 698 -19.25 9.05 26.19
CA THR A 698 -18.51 9.74 27.26
C THR A 698 -19.31 10.95 27.76
N GLY A 699 -18.80 11.61 28.81
CA GLY A 699 -19.35 12.86 29.31
C GLY A 699 -20.82 12.75 29.70
N SER A 700 -21.64 13.65 29.16
CA SER A 700 -23.07 13.73 29.48
C SER A 700 -23.86 12.49 29.06
N PHE A 701 -23.41 11.77 28.02
CA PHE A 701 -24.11 10.59 27.54
C PHE A 701 -24.12 9.47 28.58
N VAL A 702 -22.96 9.17 29.18
CA VAL A 702 -22.81 8.08 30.17
C VAL A 702 -23.49 8.45 31.49
N ARG A 703 -23.53 9.74 31.86
CA ARG A 703 -24.30 10.20 33.03
C ARG A 703 -25.80 9.95 32.85
N ARG A 704 -26.35 10.25 31.67
CA ARG A 704 -27.75 9.98 31.32
C ARG A 704 -28.04 8.49 31.18
N HIS A 705 -27.07 7.70 30.72
CA HIS A 705 -27.21 6.26 30.49
C HIS A 705 -26.18 5.46 31.30
N PRO A 706 -26.35 5.36 32.64
CA PRO A 706 -25.36 4.72 33.52
C PRO A 706 -25.10 3.23 33.20
N GLY A 707 -26.00 2.56 32.47
CA GLY A 707 -25.80 1.19 31.98
C GLY A 707 -24.90 1.07 30.75
N VAL A 708 -24.52 2.18 30.10
CA VAL A 708 -23.65 2.16 28.91
C VAL A 708 -22.21 2.38 29.34
N PRO A 709 -21.28 1.44 29.03
CA PRO A 709 -19.89 1.61 29.44
C PRO A 709 -19.25 2.83 28.76
N GLU A 710 -18.45 3.58 29.51
CA GLU A 710 -17.65 4.66 28.93
C GLU A 710 -16.71 4.08 27.86
N GLY A 711 -16.65 4.75 26.71
CA GLY A 711 -15.94 4.28 25.53
C GLY A 711 -16.75 3.37 24.60
N TYR A 712 -18.02 3.05 24.92
CA TYR A 712 -18.90 2.31 24.00
C TYR A 712 -18.98 3.04 22.65
N ARG A 713 -18.79 2.30 21.55
CA ARG A 713 -18.70 2.88 20.20
C ARG A 713 -20.01 2.73 19.44
N PHE A 714 -20.50 3.82 18.87
CA PHE A 714 -21.76 3.87 18.13
C PHE A 714 -21.56 3.66 16.62
N TYR A 715 -22.45 2.87 16.03
CA TYR A 715 -22.53 2.61 14.59
C TYR A 715 -24.00 2.61 14.12
N PRO A 716 -24.42 3.59 13.28
CA PRO A 716 -23.74 4.84 12.91
C PRO A 716 -23.45 5.76 14.13
N PRO A 717 -22.74 6.90 13.97
CA PRO A 717 -22.61 7.88 15.06
C PRO A 717 -23.95 8.18 15.72
N LYS A 718 -23.96 8.25 17.05
CA LYS A 718 -25.17 8.57 17.81
C LYS A 718 -25.42 10.08 17.72
N HIS A 719 -26.63 10.45 17.33
CA HIS A 719 -27.09 11.82 17.32
C HIS A 719 -27.99 12.11 18.52
N GLU A 720 -27.86 13.33 19.07
CA GLU A 720 -28.68 13.88 20.16
C GLU A 720 -28.84 15.39 19.99
N THR A 721 -29.96 15.92 20.45
CA THR A 721 -30.36 17.32 20.30
C THR A 721 -30.70 17.94 21.65
N PHE A 722 -30.21 19.16 21.87
CA PHE A 722 -30.41 19.90 23.12
C PHE A 722 -30.85 21.33 22.82
N PHE A 723 -31.65 21.94 23.70
CA PHE A 723 -31.90 23.39 23.60
C PHE A 723 -30.64 24.17 23.95
N LYS A 724 -30.43 25.29 23.28
CA LYS A 724 -29.40 26.25 23.67
C LYS A 724 -29.78 26.93 24.99
N ASP A 725 -28.82 27.11 25.90
CA ASP A 725 -29.04 27.79 27.19
C ASP A 725 -29.82 29.10 27.04
N GLY A 726 -30.95 29.23 27.75
CA GLY A 726 -31.82 30.41 27.71
C GLY A 726 -32.95 30.37 26.68
N ALA A 727 -32.97 29.40 25.75
CA ALA A 727 -34.08 29.21 24.80
C ALA A 727 -35.41 28.86 25.49
N ASN A 728 -35.35 28.22 26.67
CA ASN A 728 -36.50 27.82 27.50
C ASN A 728 -37.40 28.98 27.99
N GLN A 729 -37.01 30.24 27.75
CA GLN A 729 -37.79 31.43 28.16
C GLN A 729 -38.64 32.03 27.03
N ASN A 730 -38.51 31.55 25.79
CA ASN A 730 -39.33 31.99 24.66
C ASN A 730 -40.62 31.16 24.56
N SER A 731 -41.78 31.81 24.61
CA SER A 731 -43.11 31.17 24.59
C SER A 731 -43.46 30.39 23.32
N GLN A 732 -42.71 30.56 22.22
CA GLN A 732 -42.89 29.83 20.96
C GLN A 732 -42.27 28.41 20.98
N TRP A 733 -41.34 28.11 21.89
CA TRP A 733 -40.61 26.84 21.94
C TRP A 733 -40.81 26.22 23.32
N SER A 734 -42.00 25.66 23.57
CA SER A 734 -42.40 25.19 24.91
C SER A 734 -41.67 23.90 25.33
N THR A 735 -41.36 23.79 26.61
CA THR A 735 -40.55 22.71 27.21
C THR A 735 -41.34 21.45 27.60
N GLU A 736 -42.58 21.28 27.14
CA GLU A 736 -43.44 20.15 27.57
C GLU A 736 -43.12 18.81 26.87
N GLN A 737 -42.14 18.77 25.97
CA GLN A 737 -41.82 17.59 25.16
C GLN A 737 -40.41 17.07 25.47
N ILE A 738 -40.28 16.43 26.63
CA ILE A 738 -39.07 15.71 27.06
C ILE A 738 -39.24 14.24 26.69
N ILE A 739 -38.32 13.66 25.92
CA ILE A 739 -38.37 12.23 25.58
C ILE A 739 -37.64 11.41 26.64
N SER A 740 -38.28 10.33 27.13
CA SER A 740 -37.56 9.19 27.70
C SER A 740 -37.06 8.29 26.57
N ALA A 741 -35.78 8.41 26.20
CA ALA A 741 -35.20 7.55 25.17
C ALA A 741 -34.80 6.20 25.79
N LYS A 742 -35.45 5.11 25.37
CA LYS A 742 -34.98 3.74 25.69
C LYS A 742 -33.79 3.40 24.79
N PHE A 743 -32.66 3.00 25.37
CA PHE A 743 -31.46 2.66 24.61
C PHE A 743 -31.13 1.17 24.74
N LYS A 744 -30.79 0.49 23.64
CA LYS A 744 -30.39 -0.92 23.66
C LYS A 744 -28.88 -1.09 23.52
N VAL A 745 -28.25 -1.77 24.46
CA VAL A 745 -26.85 -2.24 24.35
C VAL A 745 -26.85 -3.77 24.36
N ASN A 746 -26.27 -4.39 23.33
CA ASN A 746 -26.19 -5.85 23.21
C ASN A 746 -27.54 -6.57 23.39
N GLY A 747 -28.65 -5.94 22.98
CA GLY A 747 -30.00 -6.48 23.10
C GLY A 747 -30.71 -6.20 24.44
N LEU A 748 -30.02 -5.60 25.43
CA LEU A 748 -30.59 -5.22 26.72
C LEU A 748 -31.09 -3.77 26.67
N GLU A 749 -32.32 -3.52 27.13
CA GLU A 749 -32.87 -2.17 27.29
C GLU A 749 -32.28 -1.50 28.53
N ILE A 750 -31.81 -0.27 28.35
CA ILE A 750 -31.28 0.61 29.38
C ILE A 750 -32.22 1.83 29.41
N GLU A 751 -32.76 2.10 30.59
CA GLU A 751 -33.59 3.28 30.85
C GLU A 751 -32.72 4.51 31.13
N ASN A 752 -33.21 5.67 30.71
CA ASN A 752 -32.55 6.97 30.83
C ASN A 752 -32.77 7.57 32.23
N CYS A 753 -31.79 8.28 32.78
CA CYS A 753 -31.97 9.12 33.97
C CYS A 753 -32.37 10.55 33.57
N GLU A 754 -33.39 11.12 34.21
CA GLU A 754 -34.07 12.38 33.84
C GLU A 754 -33.25 13.69 34.00
N GLU A 755 -31.94 13.63 34.26
CA GLU A 755 -31.17 14.80 34.74
C GLU A 755 -30.81 15.86 33.69
N GLU A 756 -30.84 15.56 32.38
CA GLU A 756 -30.62 16.54 31.30
C GLU A 756 -31.67 16.34 30.18
N LYS A 757 -32.54 17.35 29.98
CA LYS A 757 -33.71 17.29 29.08
C LYS A 757 -33.30 17.26 27.61
N MET A 758 -33.25 16.07 27.01
CA MET A 758 -33.17 15.92 25.56
C MET A 758 -34.44 16.42 24.88
N VAL A 759 -34.28 16.93 23.67
CA VAL A 759 -35.34 17.59 22.93
C VAL A 759 -35.88 16.69 21.83
N ASP A 760 -37.20 16.48 21.80
CA ASP A 760 -37.88 15.93 20.63
C ASP A 760 -38.01 16.99 19.55
N VAL A 761 -37.07 17.01 18.63
CA VAL A 761 -37.00 18.07 17.63
C VAL A 761 -38.14 17.94 16.63
N GLU A 762 -38.59 16.73 16.28
CA GLU A 762 -39.71 16.54 15.35
C GLU A 762 -41.00 17.17 15.90
N THR A 763 -41.33 16.89 17.16
CA THR A 763 -42.58 17.38 17.78
C THR A 763 -42.57 18.90 18.02
N ILE A 764 -41.40 19.52 18.22
CA ILE A 764 -41.28 20.98 18.36
C ILE A 764 -41.56 21.70 17.05
N PHE A 765 -41.04 21.17 15.95
CA PHE A 765 -41.17 21.77 14.63
C PHE A 765 -42.56 21.54 14.03
N ASP A 766 -43.25 20.46 14.39
CA ASP A 766 -44.67 20.24 14.03
C ASP A 766 -45.63 21.29 14.64
N ASN A 767 -45.25 21.95 15.75
CA ASN A 767 -46.09 22.93 16.45
C ASN A 767 -45.80 24.40 16.08
N ASN A 768 -44.78 24.67 15.28
CA ASN A 768 -44.44 26.02 14.82
C ASN A 768 -44.92 26.22 13.38
N GLU A 769 -45.79 27.21 13.12
CA GLU A 769 -46.33 27.55 11.79
C GLU A 769 -45.28 28.10 10.78
N GLU A 770 -43.99 28.04 11.12
CA GLU A 770 -42.89 28.48 10.26
C GLU A 770 -42.30 27.30 9.45
N ASN A 771 -41.63 27.59 8.33
CA ASN A 771 -41.18 26.67 7.27
C ASN A 771 -40.23 25.49 7.67
N GLU A 772 -40.12 25.13 8.95
CA GLU A 772 -39.20 24.14 9.50
C GLU A 772 -40.02 22.96 10.04
N GLY A 773 -40.21 21.88 9.27
CA GLY A 773 -40.98 20.69 9.68
C GLY A 773 -40.10 19.44 9.82
N PRO A 774 -40.68 18.23 9.95
CA PRO A 774 -39.94 16.97 10.15
C PRO A 774 -38.88 16.71 9.06
N THR A 775 -39.14 17.16 7.83
CA THR A 775 -38.19 17.06 6.71
C THR A 775 -36.92 17.88 6.96
N GLU A 776 -37.06 19.13 7.41
CA GLU A 776 -35.93 20.01 7.70
C GLU A 776 -35.10 19.50 8.89
N VAL A 777 -35.76 18.95 9.91
CA VAL A 777 -35.12 18.32 11.07
C VAL A 777 -34.24 17.14 10.67
N ASP A 778 -34.75 16.25 9.83
CA ASP A 778 -33.98 15.10 9.35
C ASP A 778 -32.83 15.54 8.44
N ILE A 779 -33.01 16.57 7.61
CA ILE A 779 -31.92 17.17 6.82
C ILE A 779 -30.81 17.71 7.74
N MET A 780 -31.14 18.46 8.78
CA MET A 780 -30.16 18.98 9.75
C MET A 780 -29.46 17.86 10.51
N THR A 781 -30.20 16.84 10.93
CA THR A 781 -29.67 15.65 11.61
C THR A 781 -28.63 14.93 10.75
N ARG A 782 -28.97 14.65 9.49
CA ARG A 782 -28.06 14.00 8.54
C ARG A 782 -26.86 14.88 8.19
N THR A 783 -27.06 16.19 8.09
CA THR A 783 -25.97 17.15 7.87
C THR A 783 -25.01 17.17 9.06
N SER A 784 -25.51 17.10 10.30
CA SER A 784 -24.66 17.01 11.50
C SER A 784 -23.82 15.73 11.53
N ILE A 785 -24.42 14.59 11.18
CA ILE A 785 -23.70 13.31 11.06
C ILE A 785 -22.64 13.39 9.96
N LEU A 786 -22.96 13.96 8.80
CA LEU A 786 -22.02 14.17 7.71
C LEU A 786 -20.82 15.02 8.14
N VAL A 787 -21.06 16.18 8.74
CA VAL A 787 -19.99 17.08 9.23
C VAL A 787 -19.10 16.33 10.22
N PHE A 788 -19.68 15.51 11.10
CA PHE A 788 -18.93 14.70 12.06
C PHE A 788 -18.04 13.69 11.34
N GLU A 789 -18.58 12.94 10.39
CA GLU A 789 -17.83 11.92 9.65
C GLU A 789 -16.69 12.53 8.80
N VAL A 790 -16.92 13.70 8.20
CA VAL A 790 -15.89 14.46 7.46
C VAL A 790 -14.74 14.84 8.39
N LEU A 791 -15.05 15.45 9.54
CA LEU A 791 -14.04 15.87 10.50
C LEU A 791 -13.37 14.67 11.21
N GLU A 792 -14.10 13.59 11.45
CA GLU A 792 -13.54 12.34 11.99
C GLU A 792 -12.46 11.80 11.04
N LYS A 793 -12.69 11.81 9.72
CA LYS A 793 -11.68 11.40 8.75
C LYS A 793 -10.48 12.34 8.69
N VAL A 794 -10.71 13.66 8.78
CA VAL A 794 -9.62 14.64 8.86
C VAL A 794 -8.71 14.32 10.05
N TRP A 795 -9.28 14.17 11.25
CA TRP A 795 -8.53 13.90 12.45
C TRP A 795 -7.86 12.52 12.46
N ALA A 796 -8.46 11.51 11.82
CA ALA A 796 -7.85 10.20 11.65
C ALA A 796 -6.51 10.26 10.88
N THR A 797 -6.37 11.18 9.91
CA THR A 797 -5.08 11.39 9.20
C THR A 797 -3.96 11.96 10.08
N ARG A 798 -4.31 12.46 11.26
CA ARG A 798 -3.39 13.01 12.27
C ARG A 798 -3.23 12.08 13.47
N ASN A 799 -3.67 10.82 13.34
CA ASN A 799 -3.72 9.86 14.44
C ASN A 799 -4.45 10.45 15.67
N CYS A 800 -5.57 11.13 15.44
CA CYS A 800 -6.38 11.75 16.48
C CYS A 800 -7.83 11.28 16.33
N ALA A 801 -8.44 10.84 17.43
CA ALA A 801 -9.82 10.40 17.42
C ALA A 801 -10.76 11.58 17.73
N LEU A 802 -11.70 11.86 16.83
CA LEU A 802 -12.85 12.72 17.10
C LEU A 802 -13.92 11.91 17.82
N ILE A 803 -14.24 12.29 19.05
CA ILE A 803 -15.06 11.49 19.96
C ILE A 803 -16.52 11.89 19.90
N ASP A 804 -16.77 13.17 20.02
CA ASP A 804 -18.05 13.81 19.78
C ASP A 804 -17.84 15.26 19.37
N MET A 805 -18.88 15.85 18.78
CA MET A 805 -18.90 17.26 18.42
C MET A 805 -20.30 17.84 18.58
N LYS A 806 -20.38 19.16 18.68
CA LYS A 806 -21.58 19.96 18.69
C LYS A 806 -21.52 20.99 17.56
N ILE A 807 -22.61 21.13 16.81
CA ILE A 807 -22.79 22.20 15.81
C ILE A 807 -24.16 22.85 15.95
N GLU A 808 -24.31 24.02 15.33
CA GLU A 808 -25.56 24.78 15.27
C GLU A 808 -25.93 25.04 13.79
N PHE A 809 -27.23 25.21 13.53
CA PHE A 809 -27.75 25.54 12.22
C PHE A 809 -28.41 26.92 12.22
N GLY A 810 -28.42 27.55 11.06
CA GLY A 810 -29.17 28.78 10.84
C GLY A 810 -29.76 28.81 9.43
N VAL A 811 -30.87 29.53 9.29
CA VAL A 811 -31.52 29.77 8.00
C VAL A 811 -31.10 31.14 7.49
N ASP A 812 -30.50 31.18 6.30
CA ASP A 812 -30.12 32.46 5.69
C ASP A 812 -31.34 33.22 5.12
N THR A 813 -31.10 34.43 4.60
CA THR A 813 -32.16 35.29 4.05
C THR A 813 -32.87 34.71 2.82
N THR A 814 -32.32 33.66 2.21
CA THR A 814 -32.92 32.93 1.07
C THR A 814 -33.77 31.73 1.50
N GLY A 815 -33.78 31.39 2.79
CA GLY A 815 -34.43 30.19 3.32
C GLY A 815 -33.55 28.94 3.27
N GLU A 816 -32.24 29.07 3.03
CA GLU A 816 -31.32 27.94 2.99
C GLU A 816 -30.81 27.60 4.40
N ILE A 817 -30.89 26.31 4.79
CA ILE A 817 -30.31 25.79 6.03
C ILE A 817 -28.80 25.64 5.87
N LEU A 818 -28.04 26.29 6.75
CA LEU A 818 -26.58 26.30 6.74
C LEU A 818 -26.03 25.82 8.07
N VAL A 819 -24.87 25.14 8.02
CA VAL A 819 -24.02 24.99 9.21
C VAL A 819 -23.51 26.37 9.59
N ALA A 820 -23.87 26.81 10.79
CA ALA A 820 -23.67 28.18 11.24
C ALA A 820 -22.93 28.24 12.58
N ASP A 821 -22.72 29.45 13.07
CA ASP A 821 -21.91 29.75 14.25
C ASP A 821 -20.43 29.37 14.09
N VAL A 822 -19.86 28.63 15.04
CA VAL A 822 -18.43 28.32 15.13
C VAL A 822 -18.20 26.83 15.38
N ILE A 823 -17.13 26.30 14.78
CA ILE A 823 -16.60 24.96 15.06
C ILE A 823 -15.14 25.12 15.45
N ASP A 824 -14.89 25.23 16.76
CA ASP A 824 -13.55 25.41 17.32
C ASP A 824 -13.24 24.36 18.39
N SER A 825 -12.14 24.55 19.14
CA SER A 825 -11.71 23.64 20.21
C SER A 825 -12.71 23.50 21.37
N ASP A 826 -13.78 24.30 21.39
CA ASP A 826 -14.86 24.20 22.35
C ASP A 826 -15.98 23.25 21.88
N SER A 827 -16.06 23.03 20.56
CA SER A 827 -17.14 22.31 19.89
C SER A 827 -16.97 20.79 19.87
N TRP A 828 -15.77 20.25 20.13
CA TRP A 828 -15.50 18.82 20.02
C TRP A 828 -14.71 18.24 21.20
N ARG A 829 -14.60 16.91 21.21
CA ARG A 829 -13.62 16.15 21.99
C ARG A 829 -12.60 15.47 21.08
N LEU A 830 -11.31 15.72 21.30
CA LEU A 830 -10.20 15.21 20.50
C LEU A 830 -9.19 14.45 21.36
N TRP A 831 -8.99 13.18 21.04
CA TRP A 831 -8.05 12.31 21.75
C TRP A 831 -6.92 11.87 20.80
N PRO A 832 -5.72 12.47 20.92
CA PRO A 832 -4.52 12.01 20.23
C PRO A 832 -4.25 10.53 20.52
N SER A 833 -3.95 9.76 19.47
CA SER A 833 -3.81 8.29 19.50
C SER A 833 -5.02 7.53 20.07
N GLY A 834 -6.19 8.18 20.13
CA GLY A 834 -7.37 7.63 20.80
C GLY A 834 -7.27 7.58 22.33
N ASP A 835 -6.25 8.19 22.94
CA ASP A 835 -6.05 8.18 24.39
C ASP A 835 -6.71 9.39 25.04
N LYS A 836 -7.75 9.14 25.84
CA LYS A 836 -8.49 10.14 26.62
C LYS A 836 -7.57 11.00 27.51
N ARG A 837 -6.44 10.46 27.97
CA ARG A 837 -5.49 11.20 28.83
C ARG A 837 -4.74 12.30 28.10
N LEU A 838 -4.68 12.21 26.78
CA LEU A 838 -4.00 13.17 25.91
C LEU A 838 -4.95 14.23 25.34
N MET A 839 -6.17 14.39 25.89
CA MET A 839 -7.18 15.30 25.35
C MET A 839 -6.64 16.73 25.16
N VAL A 840 -6.93 17.30 23.99
CA VAL A 840 -6.44 18.64 23.59
C VAL A 840 -7.57 19.67 23.45
N ASP A 841 -8.80 19.27 23.69
CA ASP A 841 -9.97 20.12 23.60
C ASP A 841 -10.34 20.76 24.95
N LYS A 842 -11.39 21.59 24.94
CA LYS A 842 -11.90 22.31 26.11
C LYS A 842 -12.32 21.41 27.27
N GLN A 843 -12.54 20.11 27.08
CA GLN A 843 -12.80 19.18 28.17
C GLN A 843 -11.65 19.17 29.19
N MET A 844 -10.40 19.42 28.78
CA MET A 844 -9.28 19.60 29.71
C MET A 844 -9.57 20.73 30.70
N TYR A 845 -9.96 21.91 30.19
CA TYR A 845 -10.33 23.04 31.03
C TYR A 845 -11.56 22.73 31.92
N ARG A 846 -12.54 21.99 31.39
CA ARG A 846 -13.73 21.57 32.18
C ARG A 846 -13.36 20.66 33.36
N ASN A 847 -12.36 19.79 33.21
CA ASN A 847 -11.97 18.81 34.22
C ASN A 847 -11.20 19.41 35.41
N LEU A 848 -10.64 20.62 35.26
CA LEU A 848 -9.91 21.29 36.33
C LEU A 848 -10.88 21.74 37.44
N THR A 849 -10.63 21.35 38.69
CA THR A 849 -11.43 21.79 39.86
C THR A 849 -11.05 23.21 40.29
N THR A 850 -9.77 23.54 40.24
CA THR A 850 -9.20 24.89 40.41
C THR A 850 -8.35 25.21 39.19
N VAL A 851 -8.31 26.48 38.76
CA VAL A 851 -7.59 26.91 37.56
C VAL A 851 -6.41 27.78 37.96
N THR A 852 -5.20 27.35 37.62
CA THR A 852 -3.97 28.13 37.78
C THR A 852 -3.54 28.75 36.44
N ALA A 853 -2.59 29.69 36.47
CA ALA A 853 -2.02 30.26 35.25
C ALA A 853 -1.32 29.18 34.38
N SER A 854 -0.62 28.24 35.02
CA SER A 854 0.03 27.11 34.32
C SER A 854 -0.97 26.19 33.63
N ASP A 855 -2.18 26.04 34.19
CA ASP A 855 -3.24 25.27 33.55
C ASP A 855 -3.75 25.98 32.29
N LEU A 856 -3.96 27.30 32.37
CA LEU A 856 -4.37 28.12 31.22
C LEU A 856 -3.32 28.10 30.11
N ASP A 857 -2.02 28.16 30.44
CA ASP A 857 -0.94 28.00 29.46
C ASP A 857 -0.95 26.61 28.80
N THR A 858 -1.33 25.57 29.54
CA THR A 858 -1.45 24.21 28.99
C THR A 858 -2.66 24.08 28.07
N VAL A 859 -3.81 24.65 28.45
CA VAL A 859 -5.00 24.74 27.59
C VAL A 859 -4.68 25.51 26.30
N LYS A 860 -3.94 26.62 26.41
CA LYS A 860 -3.51 27.40 25.25
C LYS A 860 -2.61 26.59 24.32
N ARG A 861 -1.58 25.92 24.84
CA ARG A 861 -0.69 25.05 24.04
C ARG A 861 -1.45 23.93 23.33
N ASN A 862 -2.48 23.39 23.95
CA ASN A 862 -3.32 22.39 23.31
C ASN A 862 -4.13 22.99 22.14
N PHE A 863 -4.63 24.22 22.28
CA PHE A 863 -5.35 24.89 21.19
C PHE A 863 -4.39 25.28 20.05
N GLU A 864 -3.16 25.69 20.36
CA GLU A 864 -2.09 25.88 19.37
C GLU A 864 -1.79 24.56 18.63
N TRP A 865 -1.66 23.45 19.35
CA TRP A 865 -1.47 22.13 18.74
C TRP A 865 -2.61 21.76 17.78
N VAL A 866 -3.87 21.99 18.16
CA VAL A 866 -5.04 21.73 17.30
C VAL A 866 -4.96 22.53 16.00
N VAL A 867 -4.59 23.81 16.10
CA VAL A 867 -4.41 24.69 14.95
C VAL A 867 -3.31 24.18 14.02
N ASP A 868 -2.17 23.76 14.56
CA ASP A 868 -1.04 23.26 13.79
C ASP A 868 -1.38 21.95 13.05
N GLN A 869 -2.18 21.07 13.66
CA GLN A 869 -2.66 19.85 12.99
C GLN A 869 -3.59 20.14 11.80
N LEU A 870 -4.25 21.29 11.81
CA LEU A 870 -5.14 21.77 10.75
C LEU A 870 -4.41 22.60 9.67
N ASP A 871 -3.08 22.66 9.69
CA ASP A 871 -2.32 23.16 8.54
C ASP A 871 -2.09 22.04 7.50
N HIS A 872 -2.12 22.43 6.21
CA HIS A 872 -1.99 21.52 5.06
C HIS A 872 -2.93 20.29 5.09
N VAL A 873 -4.18 20.47 5.54
CA VAL A 873 -5.14 19.36 5.68
C VAL A 873 -5.59 18.83 4.33
N ILE A 874 -5.88 19.72 3.39
CA ILE A 874 -6.30 19.35 2.04
C ILE A 874 -5.14 18.60 1.37
N PRO A 875 -5.27 17.29 1.10
CA PRO A 875 -4.21 16.49 0.53
C PRO A 875 -3.94 16.96 -0.90
N PRO A 876 -2.69 16.89 -1.38
CA PRO A 876 -2.39 17.14 -2.78
C PRO A 876 -3.15 16.14 -3.65
N ASN A 877 -3.47 16.52 -4.89
CA ASN A 877 -4.03 15.58 -5.85
C ASN A 877 -2.98 14.51 -6.19
N ASP A 878 -3.21 13.31 -5.66
CA ASP A 878 -2.32 12.14 -5.72
C ASP A 878 -2.85 11.04 -6.64
N HIS A 879 -3.86 11.36 -7.45
CA HIS A 879 -4.56 10.41 -8.32
C HIS A 879 -4.80 10.98 -9.72
N LEU A 880 -5.01 10.08 -10.68
CA LEU A 880 -5.32 10.39 -12.07
C LEU A 880 -6.28 9.35 -12.65
N ILE A 881 -7.36 9.83 -13.26
CA ILE A 881 -8.30 8.99 -14.02
C ILE A 881 -7.92 9.09 -15.49
N VAL A 882 -7.49 7.97 -16.07
CA VAL A 882 -7.10 7.91 -17.48
C VAL A 882 -8.24 7.31 -18.29
N ILE A 883 -8.87 8.13 -19.11
CA ILE A 883 -9.99 7.74 -19.98
C ILE A 883 -9.40 7.35 -21.33
N LEU A 884 -9.38 6.04 -21.62
CA LEU A 884 -8.87 5.48 -22.86
C LEU A 884 -10.04 5.21 -23.81
N MET A 885 -10.13 5.99 -24.90
CA MET A 885 -11.13 5.79 -25.94
C MET A 885 -10.60 4.86 -27.04
N GLY A 886 -11.41 3.86 -27.41
CA GLY A 886 -11.15 2.93 -28.50
C GLY A 886 -11.25 3.58 -29.89
N SER A 887 -12.14 4.57 -30.02
CA SER A 887 -12.43 5.28 -31.26
C SER A 887 -12.71 6.76 -31.00
N PRO A 888 -12.26 7.69 -31.86
CA PRO A 888 -12.62 9.10 -31.80
C PRO A 888 -14.14 9.38 -31.85
N SER A 889 -14.94 8.43 -32.37
CA SER A 889 -16.42 8.53 -32.35
C SER A 889 -17.00 8.61 -30.96
N ASP A 890 -16.30 8.09 -29.94
CA ASP A 890 -16.83 7.93 -28.57
C ASP A 890 -16.43 9.12 -27.67
N LYS A 891 -15.93 10.20 -28.29
CA LYS A 891 -15.40 11.39 -27.62
C LYS A 891 -16.43 12.09 -26.74
N GLU A 892 -17.69 12.14 -27.15
CA GLU A 892 -18.76 12.78 -26.36
C GLU A 892 -18.98 12.07 -25.03
N GLN A 893 -19.02 10.74 -25.04
CA GLN A 893 -19.10 9.94 -23.83
C GLN A 893 -17.90 10.14 -22.91
N CYS A 894 -16.69 10.13 -23.47
CA CYS A 894 -15.47 10.37 -22.70
C CYS A 894 -15.48 11.76 -22.03
N LYS A 895 -15.98 12.80 -22.73
CA LYS A 895 -16.17 14.14 -22.16
C LYS A 895 -17.21 14.17 -21.04
N ASN A 896 -18.28 13.38 -21.15
CA ASN A 896 -19.26 13.26 -20.08
C ASN A 896 -18.64 12.63 -18.83
N ILE A 897 -17.87 11.55 -18.99
CA ILE A 897 -17.11 10.92 -17.89
C ILE A 897 -16.16 11.94 -17.25
N GLU A 898 -15.40 12.67 -18.06
CA GLU A 898 -14.49 13.72 -17.61
C GLU A 898 -15.20 14.82 -16.80
N LYS A 899 -16.34 15.31 -17.28
CA LYS A 899 -17.16 16.31 -16.58
C LYS A 899 -17.60 15.82 -15.20
N TYR A 900 -18.10 14.59 -15.10
CA TYR A 900 -18.50 14.02 -13.80
C TYR A 900 -17.31 13.79 -12.87
N CYS A 901 -16.16 13.37 -13.40
CA CYS A 901 -14.93 13.26 -12.63
C CYS A 901 -14.50 14.62 -12.05
N GLN A 902 -14.52 15.68 -12.87
CA GLN A 902 -14.17 17.04 -12.44
C GLN A 902 -15.11 17.57 -11.34
N GLN A 903 -16.41 17.30 -11.44
CA GLN A 903 -17.39 17.64 -10.38
C GLN A 903 -17.05 16.98 -9.04
N LEU A 904 -16.50 15.77 -9.07
CA LEU A 904 -16.06 15.02 -7.88
C LEU A 904 -14.64 15.41 -7.42
N GLY A 905 -13.97 16.34 -8.13
CA GLY A 905 -12.60 16.77 -7.84
C GLY A 905 -11.52 15.80 -8.30
N LEU A 906 -11.83 14.91 -9.24
CA LEU A 906 -10.88 13.95 -9.80
C LEU A 906 -10.10 14.57 -10.96
N ASN A 907 -8.78 14.37 -10.98
CA ASN A 907 -7.96 14.70 -12.14
C ASN A 907 -8.20 13.71 -13.28
N THR A 908 -8.33 14.20 -14.50
CA THR A 908 -8.60 13.38 -15.68
C THR A 908 -7.57 13.60 -16.78
N GLU A 909 -7.32 12.55 -17.55
CA GLU A 909 -6.57 12.64 -18.80
C GLU A 909 -7.22 11.73 -19.84
N LEU A 910 -7.45 12.27 -21.03
CA LEU A 910 -8.10 11.57 -22.13
C LEU A 910 -7.09 11.19 -23.22
N ARG A 911 -7.17 9.94 -23.67
CA ARG A 911 -6.26 9.35 -24.67
C ARG A 911 -7.03 8.48 -25.65
N VAL A 912 -6.50 8.35 -26.86
CA VAL A 912 -7.05 7.50 -27.92
C VAL A 912 -6.10 6.35 -28.16
N THR A 913 -6.60 5.11 -28.07
CA THR A 913 -5.82 3.92 -28.42
C THR A 913 -6.75 2.76 -28.77
N SER A 914 -6.32 1.88 -29.68
CA SER A 914 -7.10 0.70 -30.08
C SER A 914 -6.36 -0.56 -29.74
N ALA A 915 -6.98 -1.41 -28.89
CA ALA A 915 -6.42 -2.72 -28.58
C ALA A 915 -6.36 -3.66 -29.80
N GLN A 916 -7.14 -3.43 -30.85
CA GLN A 916 -7.13 -4.25 -32.06
C GLN A 916 -6.12 -3.78 -33.11
N LYS A 917 -6.08 -2.46 -33.36
CA LYS A 917 -5.22 -1.87 -34.41
C LYS A 917 -3.82 -1.55 -33.91
N GLY A 918 -3.62 -1.47 -32.59
CA GLY A 918 -2.37 -1.06 -31.96
C GLY A 918 -2.25 -1.56 -30.52
N THR A 919 -2.25 -2.89 -30.34
CA THR A 919 -2.12 -3.52 -29.02
C THR A 919 -0.82 -3.12 -28.32
N GLU A 920 0.30 -3.11 -29.04
CA GLU A 920 1.60 -2.72 -28.49
C GLU A 920 1.60 -1.26 -28.00
N GLU A 921 0.98 -0.35 -28.76
CA GLU A 921 0.87 1.05 -28.38
C GLU A 921 0.00 1.23 -27.14
N THR A 922 -1.11 0.49 -27.07
CA THR A 922 -1.97 0.45 -25.88
C THR A 922 -1.17 0.00 -24.65
N ILE A 923 -0.37 -1.05 -24.79
CA ILE A 923 0.48 -1.55 -23.70
C ILE A 923 1.51 -0.49 -23.28
N LYS A 924 2.17 0.20 -24.24
CA LYS A 924 3.11 1.29 -23.91
C LYS A 924 2.45 2.42 -23.14
N ILE A 925 1.26 2.86 -23.56
CA ILE A 925 0.47 3.88 -22.87
C ILE A 925 0.15 3.43 -21.44
N VAL A 926 -0.34 2.20 -21.27
CA VAL A 926 -0.65 1.64 -19.94
C VAL A 926 0.60 1.58 -19.05
N ARG A 927 1.74 1.12 -19.58
CA ARG A 927 3.02 1.06 -18.85
C ARG A 927 3.58 2.44 -18.50
N TYR A 928 3.32 3.45 -19.30
CA TYR A 928 3.63 4.83 -18.95
C TYR A 928 2.85 5.27 -17.71
N TYR A 929 1.52 5.10 -17.68
CA TYR A 929 0.74 5.53 -16.52
C TYR A 929 1.00 4.71 -15.25
N GLU A 930 1.25 3.40 -15.36
CA GLU A 930 1.65 2.55 -14.23
C GLU A 930 2.92 3.00 -13.51
N SER A 931 3.79 3.68 -14.25
CA SER A 931 5.09 4.10 -13.78
C SER A 931 5.09 5.45 -13.07
N LEU A 932 3.95 6.14 -13.09
CA LEU A 932 3.78 7.42 -12.43
C LEU A 932 3.72 7.20 -10.92
N SER A 933 4.13 8.22 -10.17
CA SER A 933 4.07 8.21 -8.70
C SER A 933 2.69 8.56 -8.15
N VAL A 934 1.66 8.60 -9.00
CA VAL A 934 0.25 8.88 -8.64
C VAL A 934 -0.60 7.61 -8.77
N LYS A 935 -1.71 7.55 -8.05
CA LYS A 935 -2.67 6.46 -8.13
C LYS A 935 -3.49 6.59 -9.42
N VAL A 936 -3.38 5.62 -10.31
CA VAL A 936 -4.07 5.64 -11.61
C VAL A 936 -5.24 4.67 -11.61
N VAL A 937 -6.40 5.14 -12.09
CA VAL A 937 -7.56 4.30 -12.44
C VAL A 937 -7.85 4.48 -13.92
N PHE A 938 -7.97 3.37 -14.65
CA PHE A 938 -8.33 3.41 -16.07
C PHE A 938 -9.83 3.30 -16.26
N ILE A 939 -10.37 4.13 -17.15
CA ILE A 939 -11.72 3.97 -17.69
C ILE A 939 -11.58 3.66 -19.19
N ALA A 940 -11.92 2.44 -19.58
CA ALA A 940 -11.91 2.00 -20.97
C ALA A 940 -13.27 2.26 -21.62
N VAL A 941 -13.28 3.11 -22.65
CA VAL A 941 -14.48 3.42 -23.44
C VAL A 941 -14.28 2.85 -24.84
N ALA A 942 -14.93 1.73 -25.12
CA ALA A 942 -14.83 1.04 -26.40
C ALA A 942 -16.17 0.37 -26.72
N GLY A 943 -16.62 0.47 -27.97
CA GLY A 943 -17.83 -0.18 -28.49
C GLY A 943 -17.51 -1.21 -29.59
N ARG A 944 -18.44 -2.16 -29.82
CA ARG A 944 -18.37 -3.16 -30.91
C ARG A 944 -17.04 -3.92 -30.95
N SER A 945 -16.42 -3.99 -32.12
CA SER A 945 -15.16 -4.70 -32.33
C SER A 945 -14.05 -4.22 -31.37
N SER A 946 -14.09 -2.98 -30.86
CA SER A 946 -13.04 -2.46 -29.99
C SER A 946 -13.12 -2.87 -28.51
N ASN A 947 -14.13 -3.64 -28.09
CA ASN A 947 -14.40 -3.99 -26.67
C ASN A 947 -13.30 -4.80 -25.97
N GLY A 948 -12.29 -5.27 -26.71
CA GLY A 948 -11.08 -5.86 -26.14
C GLY A 948 -10.17 -4.86 -25.39
N LEU A 949 -10.44 -3.55 -25.44
CA LEU A 949 -9.61 -2.53 -24.79
C LEU A 949 -9.48 -2.75 -23.27
N GLY A 950 -10.60 -2.89 -22.57
CA GLY A 950 -10.63 -3.16 -21.13
C GLY A 950 -9.87 -4.43 -20.72
N PRO A 951 -10.20 -5.59 -21.31
CA PRO A 951 -9.46 -6.83 -21.10
C PRO A 951 -7.95 -6.73 -21.37
N VAL A 952 -7.53 -6.04 -22.43
CA VAL A 952 -6.10 -5.84 -22.74
C VAL A 952 -5.41 -4.99 -21.68
N ILE A 953 -6.05 -3.92 -21.19
CA ILE A 953 -5.49 -3.10 -20.10
C ILE A 953 -5.39 -3.96 -18.82
N SER A 954 -6.47 -4.66 -18.44
CA SER A 954 -6.51 -5.49 -17.22
C SER A 954 -5.50 -6.65 -17.24
N GLY A 955 -5.26 -7.25 -18.41
CA GLY A 955 -4.28 -8.33 -18.55
C GLY A 955 -2.83 -7.87 -18.47
N ASN A 956 -2.57 -6.59 -18.73
CA ASN A 956 -1.23 -6.01 -18.74
C ASN A 956 -0.96 -5.07 -17.56
N SER A 957 -1.97 -4.82 -16.72
CA SER A 957 -1.91 -3.88 -15.60
C SER A 957 -2.50 -4.43 -14.30
N PRO A 958 -1.84 -4.23 -13.16
CA PRO A 958 -2.41 -4.51 -11.84
C PRO A 958 -3.28 -3.34 -11.33
N LEU A 959 -3.43 -2.25 -12.10
CA LEU A 959 -4.26 -1.12 -11.73
C LEU A 959 -5.76 -1.38 -11.99
N PRO A 960 -6.68 -0.69 -11.30
CA PRO A 960 -8.11 -0.82 -11.56
C PRO A 960 -8.47 -0.40 -12.99
N VAL A 961 -9.34 -1.20 -13.61
CA VAL A 961 -9.86 -0.96 -14.96
C VAL A 961 -11.39 -1.03 -14.92
N ILE A 962 -12.03 0.05 -15.35
CA ILE A 962 -13.48 0.18 -15.43
C ILE A 962 -13.87 0.24 -16.91
N ASN A 963 -14.63 -0.75 -17.37
CA ASN A 963 -15.25 -0.72 -18.70
C ASN A 963 -16.49 0.16 -18.65
N CYS A 964 -16.56 1.15 -19.52
CA CYS A 964 -17.73 2.00 -19.74
C CYS A 964 -18.05 2.00 -21.25
N PRO A 965 -18.68 0.92 -21.77
CA PRO A 965 -18.96 0.81 -23.19
C PRO A 965 -19.90 1.93 -23.67
N PRO A 966 -19.74 2.43 -24.90
CA PRO A 966 -20.56 3.50 -25.43
C PRO A 966 -21.89 2.98 -25.98
N LEU A 967 -22.79 2.67 -25.04
CA LEU A 967 -24.13 2.20 -25.37
C LEU A 967 -25.01 3.37 -25.83
N LYS A 968 -25.75 3.16 -26.91
CA LYS A 968 -26.76 4.13 -27.37
C LYS A 968 -28.06 3.93 -26.61
N ALA A 969 -28.69 5.02 -26.21
CA ALA A 969 -29.90 5.02 -25.38
C ALA A 969 -31.12 4.36 -26.07
N ASP A 970 -31.16 4.37 -27.40
CA ASP A 970 -32.23 3.87 -28.25
C ASP A 970 -32.06 2.39 -28.66
N ASN A 971 -30.86 1.82 -28.52
CA ASN A 971 -30.58 0.40 -28.79
C ASN A 971 -29.33 -0.07 -28.04
N VAL A 972 -29.52 -0.60 -26.83
CA VAL A 972 -28.46 -1.23 -26.05
C VAL A 972 -28.12 -2.58 -26.67
N ASP A 973 -27.00 -2.64 -27.39
CA ASP A 973 -26.46 -3.88 -27.92
C ASP A 973 -25.99 -4.78 -26.76
N LYS A 974 -26.69 -5.90 -26.55
CA LYS A 974 -26.38 -6.85 -25.48
C LYS A 974 -25.02 -7.51 -25.68
N ASP A 975 -24.59 -7.69 -26.93
CA ASP A 975 -23.33 -8.33 -27.25
C ASP A 975 -22.15 -7.42 -26.85
N ASP A 976 -22.33 -6.10 -26.99
CA ASP A 976 -21.35 -5.12 -26.53
C ASP A 976 -21.13 -5.18 -25.02
N VAL A 977 -22.20 -5.26 -24.24
CA VAL A 977 -22.11 -5.40 -22.78
C VAL A 977 -21.51 -6.76 -22.39
N TRP A 978 -21.93 -7.84 -23.05
CA TRP A 978 -21.41 -9.18 -22.78
C TRP A 978 -19.91 -9.30 -23.02
N SER A 979 -19.37 -8.62 -24.05
CA SER A 979 -17.93 -8.61 -24.30
C SER A 979 -17.10 -7.89 -23.21
N CYS A 980 -17.72 -7.01 -22.42
CA CYS A 980 -17.10 -6.38 -21.25
C CYS A 980 -17.20 -7.24 -19.99
N LEU A 981 -18.24 -8.07 -19.87
CA LEU A 981 -18.52 -8.91 -18.71
C LEU A 981 -17.88 -10.30 -18.79
N ASN A 982 -17.97 -10.94 -19.95
CA ASN A 982 -17.48 -12.30 -20.19
C ASN A 982 -15.97 -12.27 -20.51
N VAL A 983 -15.17 -12.02 -19.47
CA VAL A 983 -13.72 -11.92 -19.59
C VAL A 983 -13.04 -13.25 -19.23
N PRO A 984 -11.92 -13.60 -19.90
CA PRO A 984 -11.11 -14.75 -19.53
C PRO A 984 -10.69 -14.76 -18.04
N SER A 985 -10.42 -15.95 -17.51
CA SER A 985 -9.85 -16.12 -16.16
C SER A 985 -8.56 -15.31 -15.98
N GLY A 986 -8.35 -14.78 -14.79
CA GLY A 986 -7.18 -13.95 -14.51
C GLY A 986 -7.32 -12.46 -14.84
N LEU A 987 -8.49 -12.00 -15.27
CA LEU A 987 -8.80 -10.58 -15.50
C LEU A 987 -9.75 -10.03 -14.44
N GLY A 988 -9.50 -8.78 -14.02
CA GLY A 988 -10.23 -8.10 -12.94
C GLY A 988 -10.93 -6.81 -13.37
N CYS A 989 -11.09 -6.54 -14.67
CA CYS A 989 -11.85 -5.37 -15.12
C CYS A 989 -13.33 -5.51 -14.73
N SER A 990 -13.91 -4.43 -14.21
CA SER A 990 -15.32 -4.35 -13.90
C SER A 990 -16.07 -3.54 -14.95
N THR A 991 -17.40 -3.66 -15.00
CA THR A 991 -18.22 -2.97 -15.98
C THR A 991 -19.25 -2.07 -15.31
N VAL A 992 -19.40 -0.86 -15.84
CA VAL A 992 -20.45 0.12 -15.52
C VAL A 992 -21.02 0.65 -16.84
N VAL A 993 -22.33 0.84 -16.92
CA VAL A 993 -22.98 1.16 -18.20
C VAL A 993 -23.12 2.66 -18.45
N TYR A 994 -23.10 3.47 -17.38
CA TYR A 994 -23.34 4.91 -17.48
C TYR A 994 -22.07 5.74 -17.23
N PRO A 995 -21.87 6.87 -17.95
CA PRO A 995 -20.74 7.77 -17.73
C PRO A 995 -20.63 8.29 -16.30
N GLU A 996 -21.75 8.65 -15.68
CA GLU A 996 -21.78 9.11 -14.28
C GLU A 996 -21.37 7.98 -13.33
N ALA A 997 -21.86 6.76 -13.55
CA ALA A 997 -21.52 5.59 -12.74
C ALA A 997 -20.01 5.26 -12.83
N ALA A 998 -19.38 5.45 -13.99
CA ALA A 998 -17.93 5.30 -14.15
C ALA A 998 -17.14 6.31 -13.32
N ALA A 999 -17.55 7.58 -13.36
CA ALA A 999 -16.92 8.62 -12.55
C ALA A 999 -17.13 8.37 -11.04
N LEU A 1000 -18.33 7.94 -10.64
CA LEU A 1000 -18.64 7.59 -9.25
C LEU A 1000 -17.83 6.39 -8.78
N ASN A 1001 -17.75 5.31 -9.57
CA ASN A 1001 -16.95 4.14 -9.23
C ASN A 1001 -15.47 4.50 -9.07
N ALA A 1002 -14.92 5.29 -9.99
CA ALA A 1002 -13.56 5.81 -9.90
C ALA A 1002 -13.35 6.66 -8.62
N ALA A 1003 -14.31 7.52 -8.28
CA ALA A 1003 -14.28 8.30 -7.06
C ALA A 1003 -14.37 7.41 -5.80
N ASN A 1004 -15.19 6.36 -5.80
CA ASN A 1004 -15.29 5.42 -4.67
C ASN A 1004 -13.94 4.74 -4.42
N ILE A 1005 -13.23 4.35 -5.49
CA ILE A 1005 -11.89 3.73 -5.43
C ILE A 1005 -10.88 4.73 -4.85
N VAL A 1006 -10.82 5.95 -5.38
CA VAL A 1006 -9.90 7.00 -4.90
C VAL A 1006 -10.21 7.40 -3.45
N GLY A 1007 -11.49 7.45 -3.09
CA GLY A 1007 -11.99 7.80 -1.76
C GLY A 1007 -11.51 6.88 -0.63
N LEU A 1008 -11.03 5.66 -0.93
CA LEU A 1008 -10.39 4.79 0.06
C LEU A 1008 -9.09 5.38 0.65
N SER A 1009 -8.45 6.29 -0.07
CA SER A 1009 -7.17 6.88 0.33
C SER A 1009 -7.12 8.40 0.27
N ASN A 1010 -8.17 9.03 -0.26
CA ASN A 1010 -8.31 10.48 -0.32
C ASN A 1010 -9.62 10.91 0.36
N TYR A 1011 -9.51 11.48 1.57
CA TYR A 1011 -10.69 11.80 2.37
C TYR A 1011 -11.53 12.93 1.75
N ILE A 1012 -10.96 13.84 0.94
CA ILE A 1012 -11.72 14.90 0.28
C ILE A 1012 -12.66 14.30 -0.78
N VAL A 1013 -12.17 13.37 -1.60
CA VAL A 1013 -13.00 12.66 -2.59
C VAL A 1013 -14.08 11.84 -1.87
N TRP A 1014 -13.72 11.15 -0.79
CA TRP A 1014 -14.69 10.44 0.05
C TRP A 1014 -15.78 11.37 0.60
N SER A 1015 -15.39 12.54 1.11
CA SER A 1015 -16.32 13.52 1.69
C SER A 1015 -17.24 14.10 0.62
N LYS A 1016 -16.75 14.37 -0.59
CA LYS A 1016 -17.58 14.80 -1.73
C LYS A 1016 -18.60 13.75 -2.14
N LEU A 1017 -18.24 12.47 -2.13
CA LEU A 1017 -19.19 11.38 -2.36
C LEU A 1017 -20.28 11.37 -1.27
N ARG A 1018 -19.89 11.54 -0.01
CA ARG A 1018 -20.82 11.57 1.12
C ARG A 1018 -21.76 12.78 1.07
N VAL A 1019 -21.26 13.95 0.69
CA VAL A 1019 -22.06 15.17 0.43
C VAL A 1019 -23.04 14.92 -0.71
N LYS A 1020 -22.58 14.34 -1.84
CA LYS A 1020 -23.45 14.02 -2.97
C LYS A 1020 -24.61 13.08 -2.58
N GLN A 1021 -24.35 12.08 -1.72
CA GLN A 1021 -25.40 11.21 -1.17
C GLN A 1021 -26.42 12.01 -0.34
N LEU A 1022 -25.96 12.94 0.49
CA LEU A 1022 -26.84 13.83 1.25
C LEU A 1022 -27.65 14.73 0.31
N ASP A 1023 -27.04 15.32 -0.71
CA ASP A 1023 -27.73 16.18 -1.67
C ASP A 1023 -28.82 15.43 -2.45
N SER A 1024 -28.53 14.19 -2.88
CA SER A 1024 -29.54 13.33 -3.49
C SER A 1024 -30.70 13.03 -2.54
N TYR A 1025 -30.41 12.77 -1.26
CA TYR A 1025 -31.43 12.57 -0.23
C TYR A 1025 -32.28 13.83 -0.01
N VAL A 1026 -31.64 15.00 0.15
CA VAL A 1026 -32.31 16.30 0.33
C VAL A 1026 -33.22 16.60 -0.86
N GLY A 1027 -32.76 16.34 -2.09
CA GLY A 1027 -33.57 16.50 -3.30
C GLY A 1027 -34.83 15.63 -3.28
N LEU A 1028 -34.70 14.36 -2.90
CA LEU A 1028 -35.83 13.44 -2.77
C LEU A 1028 -36.80 13.86 -1.65
N ALA A 1029 -36.28 14.21 -0.48
CA ALA A 1029 -37.09 14.61 0.67
C ALA A 1029 -37.89 15.89 0.39
N LYS A 1030 -37.29 16.87 -0.29
CA LYS A 1030 -37.99 18.08 -0.75
C LYS A 1030 -39.03 17.80 -1.83
N ALA A 1031 -38.73 16.92 -2.78
CA ALA A 1031 -39.68 16.52 -3.81
C ALA A 1031 -40.89 15.78 -3.21
N ASP A 1032 -40.68 14.86 -2.27
CA ASP A 1032 -41.74 14.16 -1.55
C ASP A 1032 -42.59 15.13 -0.72
N LYS A 1033 -41.97 16.06 0.02
CA LYS A 1033 -42.69 17.14 0.72
C LYS A 1033 -43.56 17.94 -0.25
N GLY A 1034 -43.01 18.37 -1.39
CA GLY A 1034 -43.74 19.13 -2.42
C GLY A 1034 -44.84 18.35 -3.15
N ILE A 1035 -44.81 17.01 -3.13
CA ILE A 1035 -45.90 16.16 -3.65
C ILE A 1035 -47.01 15.98 -2.59
N ARG A 1036 -46.64 15.94 -1.30
CA ARG A 1036 -47.58 15.77 -0.17
C ARG A 1036 -48.35 17.05 0.16
N THR A 1037 -47.72 18.21 -0.01
CA THR A 1037 -48.33 19.55 0.14
C THR A 1037 -49.01 19.98 -1.15
#